data_AF-A0A9D1TP42-F1
#
_entry.id   AF-A0A9D1TP42-F1
#
_cell.length_a   1.000
_cell.length_b   1.000
_cell.length_c   1.000
_cell.angle_alpha   90.00
_cell.angle_beta   90.00
_cell.angle_gamma   90.00
#
_symmetry.space_group_name_H-M   'P 1'
#
loop_
_entity.id
_entity.type
_entity.pdbx_description
1 polymer ?
#
loop_
_entity_poly.entity_id
_entity_poly.type
_entity_poly.pdbx_seq_one_letter_code
_entity_poly.pdbx_strand_id
1 'polypeptide(L)'
;MHSRHRIYFDRRDSDILQLVNRVLRGRTNTDDAFADLTLHPHGIKELVDTPVARMAFAVVYLLHNLETSRAQSRDRLLGLRILYDEVLNSAHTTLRRNTARVLMQIMKGMVRAFGNEEQQLKLAHDFRAAAQGTPRIVRRLLRRYHLPEMPEEWNQLAFDDHVYDMNTKGRKSPTHLIMDAWIKGLRNLTIIYDNCVDLDVAREALSAAAIVGITLRIGLEFKVPFRNRFVSFLWIPRGFSSDEDFLNFLQSPKMAQLAAQGREVVAYIREQVLRELDVWNDTLRPGFAQLFDLSIPPISPDDFLNYVGRGHANRERLAEYIYNLLQPQLEERIEELSLRGTLSTEEQGRKNMFEHVCADTIFDEWLNSDIHEELPRIVLPDDLEHMPALMACPPRKLMEELQAVNAGYRMVLCTSSLTVQDVMELLWDCQGAISHLEIFSMRGWVDGNHRDIYEIGELQDALNFGQGPRLKQMIRQMIRDMQDVGDDERAAKFGDILCNVPTLWERYRHVPLKSRIGSGSANRSRSFGMGFVVTDTLPYRSARFLDESEHVDIPIHATVERHRIYREPEQHEHRGKPWSFLRTLPGCSNLGREDSESWKETVMRVSRHGNIVNLNGPITPSPVLEKRREQSSPGLHYLNSSVTNVLKVLLGFIPAFFSFLYTQDWWFLAWFGSFIWFGITGVRNVMQMVLAAKGLYRNSLMHWRDHVSVSRICDSLMYTGISVFLLEVLVRVLILEDLLDIDVSEQPLLVFAVINTVNGFYIFLHNVYRGFPRTAAVGNLFRAVLAIPVASLYHSLLWQILLWSGVADPGFYLIPSATVISKCASDTVAALIEGFADSRMNIRMRRLDYQSKLRSVFDSYTLLELMFPQEDALNCLARPGGLKGRGGPEAQKLERTFIVNALDMMYLWYYQPRAQEAFRQMVRTLTSADRTVLALSQLVLMREREVSQLMVDGLVGRNFARPLAFFLNKRKEYVKAVVHLCKPGTIRRMHTHKAVFGSEHARD
;
A
#
# COMPACT_ATOMS: atom_id res chain seq x y z
N MET A 1 -27.84 25.56 2.72
CA MET A 1 -26.77 24.52 2.69
C MET A 1 -26.98 23.38 3.69
N HIS A 2 -27.33 23.63 4.96
CA HIS A 2 -27.43 22.56 6.00
C HIS A 2 -28.44 21.42 5.74
N SER A 3 -29.56 21.63 5.03
CA SER A 3 -30.54 20.54 4.78
C SER A 3 -30.07 19.55 3.72
N ARG A 4 -29.39 20.02 2.65
CA ARG A 4 -28.80 19.16 1.61
C ARG A 4 -27.70 18.26 2.18
N HIS A 5 -26.84 18.79 3.05
CA HIS A 5 -25.74 18.02 3.63
C HIS A 5 -26.24 16.85 4.51
N ARG A 6 -27.41 16.97 5.14
CA ARG A 6 -28.02 15.89 5.94
C ARG A 6 -28.56 14.73 5.10
N ILE A 7 -28.93 14.97 3.85
CA ILE A 7 -29.44 13.94 2.93
C ILE A 7 -28.28 13.11 2.37
N TYR A 8 -27.16 13.78 2.08
CA TYR A 8 -26.00 13.15 1.46
C TYR A 8 -25.00 12.59 2.51
N PHE A 9 -24.52 13.40 3.43
CA PHE A 9 -23.44 12.97 4.32
C PHE A 9 -23.94 12.42 5.65
N ASP A 10 -23.20 11.45 6.21
CA ASP A 10 -23.45 10.97 7.56
C ASP A 10 -22.87 11.94 8.59
N ARG A 11 -23.45 11.98 9.80
CA ARG A 11 -22.87 12.77 10.91
C ARG A 11 -21.41 12.42 11.18
N ARG A 12 -21.08 11.13 11.05
CA ARG A 12 -19.71 10.63 11.19
C ARG A 12 -18.75 11.19 10.13
N ASP A 13 -19.23 11.49 8.93
CA ASP A 13 -18.39 12.09 7.88
C ASP A 13 -18.02 13.53 8.28
N SER A 14 -18.98 14.28 8.85
CA SER A 14 -18.72 15.60 9.44
C SER A 14 -17.82 15.54 10.67
N ASP A 15 -17.95 14.52 11.52
CA ASP A 15 -17.08 14.32 12.69
C ASP A 15 -15.62 14.08 12.25
N ILE A 16 -15.42 13.24 11.23
CA ILE A 16 -14.10 12.99 10.61
C ILE A 16 -13.54 14.29 10.05
N LEU A 17 -14.35 15.07 9.32
CA LEU A 17 -13.91 16.33 8.75
C LEU A 17 -13.52 17.35 9.83
N GLN A 18 -14.34 17.51 10.87
CA GLN A 18 -14.03 18.42 11.98
C GLN A 18 -12.74 18.03 12.68
N LEU A 19 -12.50 16.73 12.82
CA LEU A 19 -11.27 16.20 13.39
C LEU A 19 -10.06 16.50 12.52
N VAL A 20 -10.13 16.21 11.23
CA VAL A 20 -9.04 16.49 10.26
C VAL A 20 -8.76 17.99 10.19
N ASN A 21 -9.79 18.82 10.05
CA ASN A 21 -9.63 20.28 9.99
C ASN A 21 -9.14 20.88 11.32
N ARG A 22 -9.41 20.23 12.46
CA ARG A 22 -8.82 20.63 13.75
C ARG A 22 -7.32 20.41 13.76
N VAL A 23 -6.86 19.27 13.23
CA VAL A 23 -5.42 18.96 13.11
C VAL A 23 -4.76 19.88 12.08
N LEU A 24 -5.37 20.10 10.91
CA LEU A 24 -4.82 20.97 9.86
C LEU A 24 -4.69 22.45 10.25
N ARG A 25 -5.59 22.97 11.10
CA ARG A 25 -5.52 24.36 11.59
C ARG A 25 -4.43 24.58 12.66
N GLY A 26 -3.57 23.59 12.93
CA GLY A 26 -2.46 23.71 13.88
C GLY A 26 -2.89 23.94 15.33
N ARG A 27 -4.15 23.67 15.69
CA ARG A 27 -4.67 23.86 17.07
C ARG A 27 -4.31 22.72 18.03
N THR A 28 -3.53 21.75 17.57
CA THR A 28 -2.98 20.65 18.37
C THR A 28 -1.47 20.80 18.39
N ASN A 29 -0.89 21.08 19.56
CA ASN A 29 0.56 21.05 19.72
C ASN A 29 1.06 19.63 19.38
N THR A 30 2.20 19.53 18.71
CA THR A 30 2.82 18.25 18.34
C THR A 30 3.09 17.36 19.56
N ASP A 31 3.32 17.95 20.74
CA ASP A 31 3.51 17.23 22.01
C ASP A 31 2.20 16.62 22.56
N ASP A 32 1.03 17.10 22.12
CA ASP A 32 -0.27 16.72 22.70
C ASP A 32 -0.84 15.39 22.16
N ALA A 33 -0.27 14.84 21.09
CA ALA A 33 -0.90 13.79 20.29
C ALA A 33 -0.10 12.48 20.15
N PHE A 34 1.15 12.42 20.65
CA PHE A 34 1.90 11.17 20.64
C PHE A 34 1.59 10.35 21.88
N ALA A 35 0.57 9.50 21.76
CA ALA A 35 0.65 8.20 22.40
C ALA A 35 1.95 7.51 21.93
N ASP A 36 2.62 6.80 22.82
CA ASP A 36 3.89 6.13 22.52
C ASP A 36 3.82 5.34 21.21
N LEU A 37 4.81 5.55 20.34
CA LEU A 37 4.94 4.94 19.01
C LEU A 37 4.98 3.42 19.05
N THR A 38 5.35 2.85 20.20
CA THR A 38 5.39 1.41 20.41
C THR A 38 4.00 0.80 20.64
N LEU A 39 2.96 1.63 20.86
CA LEU A 39 1.59 1.18 21.07
C LEU A 39 0.95 0.66 19.78
N HIS A 40 0.37 -0.53 19.88
CA HIS A 40 -0.29 -1.19 18.76
C HIS A 40 -1.48 -0.38 18.25
N PRO A 41 -1.71 -0.30 16.92
CA PRO A 41 -2.97 0.15 16.28
C PRO A 41 -4.24 -0.31 16.98
N HIS A 42 -4.34 -1.62 17.22
CA HIS A 42 -5.47 -2.25 17.92
C HIS A 42 -5.28 -2.41 19.43
N GLY A 43 -4.32 -1.68 19.99
CA GLY A 43 -3.93 -1.76 21.40
C GLY A 43 -4.69 -0.77 22.28
N ILE A 44 -4.13 -0.46 23.44
CA ILE A 44 -4.80 0.36 24.46
C ILE A 44 -5.17 1.77 23.97
N LYS A 45 -4.51 2.25 22.91
CA LYS A 45 -4.80 3.54 22.26
C LYS A 45 -6.19 3.65 21.62
N GLU A 46 -6.88 2.53 21.38
CA GLU A 46 -8.31 2.54 20.97
C GLU A 46 -9.25 3.09 22.05
N LEU A 47 -8.83 3.13 23.32
CA LEU A 47 -9.60 3.75 24.39
C LEU A 47 -9.52 5.29 24.39
N VAL A 48 -8.51 5.83 23.72
CA VAL A 48 -8.18 7.26 23.69
C VAL A 48 -8.81 7.91 22.46
N ASP A 49 -8.48 7.38 21.28
CA ASP A 49 -8.84 7.96 20.00
C ASP A 49 -9.35 6.90 19.02
N THR A 50 -10.18 7.35 18.06
CA THR A 50 -10.65 6.47 16.99
C THR A 50 -9.54 6.19 15.97
N PRO A 51 -9.55 5.06 15.25
CA PRO A 51 -8.55 4.78 14.21
C PRO A 51 -8.45 5.88 13.15
N VAL A 52 -9.59 6.48 12.79
CA VAL A 52 -9.65 7.58 11.82
C VAL A 52 -8.90 8.82 12.33
N ALA A 53 -9.04 9.15 13.61
CA ALA A 53 -8.32 10.25 14.25
C ALA A 53 -6.80 10.07 14.14
N ARG A 54 -6.34 8.87 14.46
CA ARG A 54 -4.91 8.53 14.50
C ARG A 54 -4.30 8.53 13.11
N MET A 55 -5.02 8.01 12.11
CA MET A 55 -4.59 8.09 10.70
C MET A 55 -4.52 9.52 10.21
N ALA A 56 -5.55 10.34 10.47
CA ALA A 56 -5.57 11.74 10.08
C ALA A 56 -4.40 12.50 10.71
N PHE A 57 -4.19 12.30 12.02
CA PHE A 57 -3.06 12.88 12.72
C PHE A 57 -1.71 12.43 12.12
N ALA A 58 -1.53 11.14 11.87
CA ALA A 58 -0.29 10.61 11.28
C ALA A 58 0.00 11.18 9.89
N VAL A 59 -1.03 11.32 9.03
CA VAL A 59 -0.86 11.94 7.71
C VAL A 59 -0.56 13.42 7.82
N VAL A 60 -1.29 14.18 8.64
CA VAL A 60 -1.03 15.62 8.78
C VAL A 60 0.36 15.85 9.38
N TYR A 61 0.74 15.08 10.40
CA TYR A 61 2.07 15.14 10.98
C TYR A 61 3.15 14.82 9.95
N LEU A 62 2.96 13.75 9.16
CA LEU A 62 3.89 13.43 8.08
C LEU A 62 3.96 14.56 7.05
N LEU A 63 2.83 14.98 6.46
CA LEU A 63 2.78 16.02 5.43
C LEU A 63 3.36 17.36 5.91
N HIS A 64 3.04 17.78 7.13
CA HIS A 64 3.59 19.00 7.71
C HIS A 64 5.13 18.92 7.84
N ASN A 65 5.65 17.77 8.27
CA ASN A 65 7.10 17.53 8.34
C ASN A 65 7.75 17.27 6.97
N LEU A 66 6.96 16.96 5.93
CA LEU A 66 7.44 16.87 4.55
C LEU A 66 7.50 18.25 3.88
N GLU A 67 6.60 19.17 4.22
CA GLU A 67 6.53 20.54 3.68
C GLU A 67 7.54 21.49 4.34
N THR A 68 7.89 21.24 5.61
CA THR A 68 8.84 22.10 6.34
C THR A 68 10.27 21.70 5.99
N SER A 69 10.98 22.49 5.16
CA SER A 69 12.37 22.24 4.74
C SER A 69 13.38 22.09 5.91
N ARG A 70 13.01 22.52 7.12
CA ARG A 70 13.82 22.42 8.34
C ARG A 70 13.46 21.23 9.26
N ALA A 71 12.43 20.46 8.95
CA ALA A 71 12.06 19.30 9.77
C ALA A 71 13.20 18.27 9.75
N GLN A 72 13.52 17.69 10.92
CA GLN A 72 14.58 16.69 11.02
C GLN A 72 14.11 15.41 10.30
N SER A 73 15.02 14.73 9.60
CA SER A 73 14.74 13.44 8.93
C SER A 73 14.10 12.42 9.87
N ARG A 74 14.47 12.47 11.15
CA ARG A 74 13.90 11.66 12.23
C ARG A 74 12.37 11.84 12.39
N ASP A 75 11.87 13.07 12.34
CA ASP A 75 10.44 13.36 12.53
C ASP A 75 9.62 12.87 11.35
N ARG A 76 10.15 13.00 10.13
CA ARG A 76 9.56 12.44 8.91
C ARG A 76 9.46 10.91 8.98
N LEU A 77 10.55 10.24 9.34
CA LEU A 77 10.58 8.78 9.48
C LEU A 77 9.62 8.27 10.55
N LEU A 78 9.54 9.00 11.67
CA LEU A 78 8.60 8.73 12.75
C LEU A 78 7.16 8.85 12.25
N GLY A 79 6.83 9.94 11.54
CA GLY A 79 5.51 10.13 10.95
C GLY A 79 5.13 9.03 9.96
N LEU A 80 6.07 8.62 9.10
CA LEU A 80 5.87 7.54 8.14
C LEU A 80 5.59 6.20 8.83
N ARG A 81 6.35 5.87 9.89
CA ARG A 81 6.15 4.63 10.65
C ARG A 81 4.77 4.56 11.28
N ILE A 82 4.35 5.63 11.96
CA ILE A 82 3.02 5.69 12.58
C ILE A 82 1.94 5.50 11.53
N LEU A 83 2.06 6.24 10.41
CA LEU A 83 1.08 6.18 9.34
C LEU A 83 0.98 4.76 8.77
N TYR A 84 2.12 4.16 8.46
CA TYR A 84 2.19 2.82 7.87
C TYR A 84 1.58 1.78 8.81
N ASP A 85 1.97 1.80 10.08
CA ASP A 85 1.46 0.86 11.09
C ASP A 85 -0.05 1.04 11.29
N GLU A 86 -0.54 2.27 11.39
CA GLU A 86 -1.96 2.54 11.61
C GLU A 86 -2.80 2.08 10.43
N VAL A 87 -2.38 2.40 9.20
CA VAL A 87 -3.14 2.10 7.99
C VAL A 87 -3.11 0.60 7.67
N LEU A 88 -1.97 -0.08 7.82
CA LEU A 88 -1.90 -1.52 7.55
C LEU A 88 -2.67 -2.36 8.55
N ASN A 89 -2.66 -1.98 9.83
CA ASN A 89 -3.29 -2.79 10.85
C ASN A 89 -4.81 -2.53 10.92
N SER A 90 -5.28 -1.31 10.62
CA SER A 90 -6.71 -0.97 10.71
C SER A 90 -7.62 -1.63 9.66
N ALA A 91 -7.09 -2.13 8.54
CA ALA A 91 -7.90 -2.72 7.48
C ALA A 91 -8.34 -4.17 7.84
N HIS A 92 -9.58 -4.33 8.33
CA HIS A 92 -10.17 -5.62 8.71
C HIS A 92 -10.60 -6.52 7.52
N THR A 93 -9.81 -6.59 6.45
CA THR A 93 -10.33 -7.10 5.17
C THR A 93 -9.41 -8.07 4.43
N THR A 94 -9.96 -8.75 3.43
CA THR A 94 -9.18 -9.62 2.54
C THR A 94 -8.23 -8.83 1.64
N LEU A 95 -8.48 -7.53 1.44
CA LEU A 95 -7.69 -6.64 0.60
C LEU A 95 -6.92 -5.63 1.47
N ARG A 96 -6.19 -6.11 2.49
CA ARG A 96 -5.59 -5.25 3.53
C ARG A 96 -4.64 -4.21 2.94
N ARG A 97 -3.68 -4.65 2.11
CA ARG A 97 -2.67 -3.77 1.51
C ARG A 97 -3.28 -2.81 0.49
N ASN A 98 -4.21 -3.29 -0.33
CA ASN A 98 -4.91 -2.42 -1.28
C ASN A 98 -5.83 -1.40 -0.59
N THR A 99 -6.51 -1.78 0.49
CA THR A 99 -7.30 -0.85 1.31
C THR A 99 -6.41 0.24 1.89
N ALA A 100 -5.25 -0.14 2.43
CA ALA A 100 -4.26 0.78 2.95
C ALA A 100 -3.80 1.83 1.92
N ARG A 101 -3.48 1.39 0.70
CA ARG A 101 -3.11 2.28 -0.42
C ARG A 101 -4.20 3.32 -0.72
N VAL A 102 -5.45 2.88 -0.79
CA VAL A 102 -6.60 3.77 -1.02
C VAL A 102 -6.78 4.77 0.13
N LEU A 103 -6.67 4.33 1.38
CA LEU A 103 -6.85 5.20 2.55
C LEU A 103 -5.82 6.35 2.57
N MET A 104 -4.54 6.08 2.30
CA MET A 104 -3.55 7.15 2.25
C MET A 104 -3.79 8.09 1.06
N GLN A 105 -4.19 7.56 -0.10
CA GLN A 105 -4.48 8.39 -1.27
C GLN A 105 -5.66 9.34 -1.01
N ILE A 106 -6.72 8.86 -0.34
CA ILE A 106 -7.86 9.70 0.07
C ILE A 106 -7.41 10.75 1.08
N MET A 107 -6.60 10.38 2.08
CA MET A 107 -6.14 11.32 3.09
C MET A 107 -5.24 12.41 2.49
N LYS A 108 -4.35 12.06 1.55
CA LYS A 108 -3.56 13.02 0.76
C LYS A 108 -4.48 13.99 0.00
N GLY A 109 -5.55 13.48 -0.60
CA GLY A 109 -6.59 14.30 -1.24
C GLY A 109 -7.31 15.23 -0.26
N MET A 110 -7.61 14.75 0.96
CA MET A 110 -8.36 15.53 1.97
C MET A 110 -7.55 16.71 2.50
N VAL A 111 -6.23 16.53 2.64
CA VAL A 111 -5.30 17.61 3.00
C VAL A 111 -5.16 18.62 1.85
N ARG A 112 -5.04 18.15 0.59
CA ARG A 112 -5.00 19.04 -0.59
C ARG A 112 -6.27 19.84 -0.80
N ALA A 113 -7.44 19.28 -0.47
CA ALA A 113 -8.74 19.93 -0.58
C ALA A 113 -9.06 20.85 0.62
N PHE A 114 -8.09 21.14 1.49
CA PHE A 114 -8.29 22.03 2.63
C PHE A 114 -8.80 23.41 2.17
N GLY A 115 -9.89 23.87 2.79
CA GLY A 115 -10.61 25.08 2.39
C GLY A 115 -11.87 24.82 1.55
N ASN A 116 -12.00 23.66 0.89
CA ASN A 116 -13.22 23.25 0.18
C ASN A 116 -14.01 22.20 0.99
N GLU A 117 -14.95 22.66 1.81
CA GLU A 117 -15.70 21.80 2.74
C GLU A 117 -16.49 20.69 2.04
N GLU A 118 -17.12 20.96 0.89
CA GLU A 118 -17.90 19.94 0.17
C GLU A 118 -17.02 18.80 -0.34
N GLN A 119 -15.85 19.14 -0.91
CA GLN A 119 -14.92 18.15 -1.42
C GLN A 119 -14.28 17.34 -0.29
N GLN A 120 -13.93 17.97 0.83
CA GLN A 120 -13.44 17.25 1.99
C GLN A 120 -14.51 16.33 2.59
N LEU A 121 -15.80 16.71 2.57
CA LEU A 121 -16.90 15.82 2.99
C LEU A 121 -17.05 14.60 2.08
N LYS A 122 -16.94 14.77 0.75
CA LYS A 122 -16.94 13.65 -0.22
C LYS A 122 -15.78 12.69 0.09
N LEU A 123 -14.58 13.22 0.32
CA LEU A 123 -13.40 12.41 0.66
C LEU A 123 -13.51 11.75 2.04
N ALA A 124 -14.11 12.40 3.03
CA ALA A 124 -14.36 11.81 4.36
C ALA A 124 -15.34 10.64 4.28
N HIS A 125 -16.37 10.76 3.44
CA HIS A 125 -17.30 9.68 3.15
C HIS A 125 -16.58 8.49 2.48
N ASP A 126 -15.79 8.74 1.44
CA ASP A 126 -15.00 7.73 0.75
C ASP A 126 -14.00 7.04 1.69
N PHE A 127 -13.36 7.81 2.58
CA PHE A 127 -12.44 7.30 3.58
C PHE A 127 -13.13 6.30 4.52
N ARG A 128 -14.29 6.67 5.07
CA ARG A 128 -15.07 5.79 5.94
C ARG A 128 -15.54 4.54 5.20
N ALA A 129 -15.98 4.68 3.95
CA ALA A 129 -16.40 3.56 3.12
C ALA A 129 -15.22 2.61 2.80
N ALA A 130 -14.03 3.15 2.53
CA ALA A 130 -12.81 2.39 2.30
C ALA A 130 -12.31 1.70 3.58
N ALA A 131 -12.43 2.32 4.76
CA ALA A 131 -11.97 1.75 6.02
C ALA A 131 -12.72 0.47 6.43
N GLN A 132 -13.97 0.30 5.96
CA GLN A 132 -14.71 -0.96 6.07
C GLN A 132 -14.08 -2.08 5.22
N GLY A 133 -13.29 -1.69 4.22
CA GLY A 133 -12.52 -2.48 3.24
C GLY A 133 -13.33 -3.50 2.44
N THR A 134 -14.62 -3.21 2.23
CA THR A 134 -15.46 -3.96 1.29
C THR A 134 -14.74 -4.02 -0.07
N PRO A 135 -14.40 -5.22 -0.60
CA PRO A 135 -13.48 -5.35 -1.75
C PRO A 135 -13.86 -4.53 -2.98
N ARG A 136 -15.14 -4.23 -3.13
CA ARG A 136 -15.71 -3.48 -4.26
C ARG A 136 -15.53 -2.00 -4.17
N ILE A 137 -15.74 -1.47 -2.97
CA ILE A 137 -15.54 -0.06 -2.68
C ILE A 137 -14.06 0.22 -2.88
N VAL A 138 -13.20 -0.63 -2.32
CA VAL A 138 -11.73 -0.56 -2.50
C VAL A 138 -11.35 -0.63 -3.98
N ARG A 139 -11.82 -1.63 -4.74
CA ARG A 139 -11.52 -1.75 -6.18
C ARG A 139 -12.00 -0.55 -7.01
N ARG A 140 -13.19 -0.04 -6.72
CA ARG A 140 -13.73 1.13 -7.41
C ARG A 140 -12.90 2.38 -7.09
N LEU A 141 -12.47 2.55 -5.83
CA LEU A 141 -11.60 3.66 -5.43
C LEU A 141 -10.19 3.51 -6.01
N LEU A 142 -9.64 2.30 -6.05
CA LEU A 142 -8.39 2.00 -6.78
C LEU A 142 -8.50 2.47 -8.24
N ARG A 143 -9.57 2.10 -8.95
CA ARG A 143 -9.82 2.57 -10.33
C ARG A 143 -9.96 4.09 -10.43
N ARG A 144 -10.68 4.73 -9.50
CA ARG A 144 -10.84 6.19 -9.45
C ARG A 144 -9.50 6.92 -9.35
N TYR A 145 -8.54 6.34 -8.61
CA TYR A 145 -7.20 6.89 -8.45
C TYR A 145 -6.18 6.29 -9.43
N HIS A 146 -6.62 5.55 -10.45
CA HIS A 146 -5.76 4.87 -11.42
C HIS A 146 -4.68 3.97 -10.79
N LEU A 147 -4.99 3.37 -9.65
CA LEU A 147 -4.13 2.43 -8.95
C LEU A 147 -4.51 0.98 -9.32
N PRO A 148 -3.61 0.17 -9.92
CA PRO A 148 -3.90 -1.23 -10.16
C PRO A 148 -4.04 -2.03 -8.86
N GLU A 149 -4.89 -3.08 -8.86
CA GLU A 149 -5.06 -3.99 -7.72
C GLU A 149 -3.82 -4.89 -7.62
N MET A 150 -3.03 -4.73 -6.55
CA MET A 150 -1.84 -5.55 -6.31
C MET A 150 -2.23 -6.88 -5.63
N PRO A 151 -1.48 -7.97 -5.82
CA PRO A 151 -1.72 -9.20 -5.07
C PRO A 151 -1.46 -8.94 -3.57
N GLU A 152 -2.33 -9.49 -2.71
CA GLU A 152 -2.22 -9.29 -1.25
C GLU A 152 -1.03 -10.02 -0.64
N GLU A 153 -0.52 -11.06 -1.30
CA GLU A 153 0.76 -11.71 -0.98
C GLU A 153 1.95 -10.76 -1.18
N TRP A 154 1.78 -9.74 -2.04
CA TRP A 154 2.78 -8.73 -2.38
C TRP A 154 4.03 -9.32 -3.03
N ASN A 155 3.80 -10.22 -3.97
CA ASN A 155 4.80 -10.95 -4.75
C ASN A 155 4.94 -10.46 -6.19
N GLN A 156 4.20 -9.42 -6.62
CA GLN A 156 4.28 -8.85 -7.96
C GLN A 156 5.68 -8.33 -8.31
N LEU A 157 5.96 -8.22 -9.61
CA LEU A 157 7.16 -7.55 -10.11
C LEU A 157 6.79 -6.10 -10.46
N ALA A 158 6.97 -5.21 -9.48
CA ALA A 158 6.76 -3.78 -9.63
C ALA A 158 8.02 -3.03 -9.15
N PHE A 159 8.61 -2.23 -10.01
CA PHE A 159 9.92 -1.62 -9.77
C PHE A 159 10.09 -0.27 -10.48
N ASP A 160 11.13 0.46 -10.07
CA ASP A 160 11.70 1.58 -10.82
C ASP A 160 13.20 1.61 -10.57
N ASP A 161 13.99 1.46 -11.64
CA ASP A 161 15.45 1.35 -11.53
C ASP A 161 16.19 2.68 -11.64
N HIS A 162 15.49 3.80 -11.88
CA HIS A 162 16.13 5.11 -11.97
C HIS A 162 15.16 6.22 -11.56
N VAL A 163 15.33 6.72 -10.33
CA VAL A 163 14.53 7.81 -9.77
C VAL A 163 15.41 8.78 -9.00
N TYR A 164 15.05 10.07 -9.03
CA TYR A 164 15.71 11.11 -8.24
C TYR A 164 14.82 11.59 -7.10
N ASP A 165 15.45 11.99 -5.99
CA ASP A 165 14.80 12.68 -4.88
C ASP A 165 15.13 14.19 -4.90
N MET A 166 14.58 14.94 -3.95
CA MET A 166 14.77 16.39 -3.83
C MET A 166 16.22 16.83 -3.61
N ASN A 167 17.11 15.95 -3.16
CA ASN A 167 18.51 16.32 -2.95
C ASN A 167 19.27 16.44 -4.27
N THR A 168 18.72 15.95 -5.39
CA THR A 168 19.29 16.10 -6.73
C THR A 168 18.30 16.73 -7.70
N LYS A 169 17.66 15.94 -8.59
CA LYS A 169 16.76 16.44 -9.65
C LYS A 169 15.28 16.28 -9.32
N GLY A 170 14.96 15.52 -8.27
CA GLY A 170 13.59 15.25 -7.84
C GLY A 170 12.95 16.43 -7.09
N ARG A 171 11.68 16.23 -6.70
CA ARG A 171 10.88 17.25 -5.97
C ARG A 171 10.44 16.82 -4.59
N LYS A 172 10.64 15.54 -4.25
CA LYS A 172 10.12 14.91 -3.05
C LYS A 172 11.29 14.49 -2.19
N SER A 173 11.18 14.73 -0.88
CA SER A 173 12.12 14.17 0.09
C SER A 173 12.17 12.63 -0.03
N PRO A 174 13.26 11.98 0.40
CA PRO A 174 13.37 10.52 0.36
C PRO A 174 12.16 9.84 1.01
N THR A 175 11.73 10.31 2.18
CA THR A 175 10.57 9.76 2.89
C THR A 175 9.27 9.88 2.06
N HIS A 176 9.01 11.02 1.42
CA HIS A 176 7.82 11.21 0.59
C HIS A 176 7.89 10.33 -0.66
N LEU A 177 9.06 10.23 -1.29
CA LEU A 177 9.27 9.40 -2.48
C LEU A 177 8.94 7.92 -2.19
N ILE A 178 9.44 7.40 -1.07
CA ILE A 178 9.18 6.03 -0.62
C ILE A 178 7.70 5.79 -0.31
N MET A 179 7.03 6.73 0.35
CA MET A 179 5.59 6.64 0.60
C MET A 179 4.80 6.55 -0.71
N ASP A 180 5.09 7.41 -1.69
CA ASP A 180 4.41 7.41 -2.99
C ASP A 180 4.74 6.14 -3.80
N ALA A 181 5.98 5.64 -3.74
CA ALA A 181 6.37 4.36 -4.32
C ALA A 181 5.53 3.21 -3.75
N TRP A 182 5.32 3.19 -2.44
CA TRP A 182 4.52 2.17 -1.77
C TRP A 182 3.02 2.27 -2.13
N ILE A 183 2.46 3.49 -2.19
CA ILE A 183 1.09 3.73 -2.66
C ILE A 183 0.90 3.19 -4.07
N LYS A 184 1.88 3.33 -4.96
CA LYS A 184 1.84 2.77 -6.31
C LYS A 184 1.99 1.25 -6.37
N GLY A 185 2.47 0.62 -5.30
CA GLY A 185 2.66 -0.83 -5.21
C GLY A 185 4.04 -1.31 -5.64
N LEU A 186 5.03 -0.40 -5.69
CA LEU A 186 6.42 -0.73 -5.99
C LEU A 186 7.04 -1.59 -4.89
N ARG A 187 7.91 -2.52 -5.29
CA ARG A 187 8.66 -3.40 -4.39
C ARG A 187 10.16 -3.17 -4.45
N ASN A 188 10.67 -2.76 -5.60
CA ASN A 188 12.07 -2.41 -5.78
C ASN A 188 12.17 -0.97 -6.25
N LEU A 189 13.06 -0.20 -5.64
CA LEU A 189 13.34 1.18 -6.06
C LEU A 189 14.85 1.38 -6.10
N THR A 190 15.34 2.10 -7.09
CA THR A 190 16.72 2.56 -7.13
C THR A 190 16.72 4.08 -7.18
N ILE A 191 17.22 4.72 -6.12
CA ILE A 191 17.39 6.18 -6.05
C ILE A 191 18.81 6.51 -6.49
N ILE A 192 18.92 7.45 -7.41
CA ILE A 192 20.19 7.88 -8.00
C ILE A 192 20.52 9.30 -7.51
N TYR A 193 21.77 9.51 -7.10
CA TYR A 193 22.29 10.81 -6.71
C TYR A 193 23.40 11.26 -7.66
N ASP A 194 23.45 12.55 -8.01
CA ASP A 194 24.48 13.09 -8.89
C ASP A 194 25.83 13.17 -8.16
N ASN A 195 26.84 12.44 -8.63
CA ASN A 195 28.25 12.43 -8.21
C ASN A 195 28.57 12.04 -6.75
N CYS A 196 27.74 12.40 -5.77
CA CYS A 196 27.92 12.07 -4.36
C CYS A 196 26.58 11.98 -3.61
N VAL A 197 26.59 11.30 -2.46
CA VAL A 197 25.44 11.21 -1.55
C VAL A 197 25.88 11.43 -0.11
N ASP A 198 25.13 12.23 0.62
CA ASP A 198 25.36 12.45 2.05
C ASP A 198 24.84 11.28 2.89
N LEU A 199 25.53 10.98 3.98
CA LEU A 199 25.20 9.87 4.87
C LEU A 199 23.78 10.00 5.46
N ASP A 200 23.38 11.21 5.85
CA ASP A 200 22.05 11.45 6.44
C ASP A 200 20.92 11.23 5.43
N VAL A 201 21.15 11.59 4.17
CA VAL A 201 20.21 11.38 3.06
C VAL A 201 20.06 9.90 2.76
N ALA A 202 21.18 9.18 2.63
CA ALA A 202 21.18 7.74 2.43
C ALA A 202 20.48 7.00 3.60
N ARG A 203 20.78 7.40 4.83
CA ARG A 203 20.16 6.85 6.05
C ARG A 203 18.65 7.09 6.06
N GLU A 204 18.18 8.28 5.69
CA GLU A 204 16.75 8.58 5.60
C GLU A 204 16.07 7.68 4.57
N ALA A 205 16.62 7.58 3.36
CA ALA A 205 16.04 6.79 2.28
C ALA A 205 15.94 5.30 2.63
N LEU A 206 17.02 4.71 3.17
CA LEU A 206 17.07 3.31 3.60
C LEU A 206 16.10 3.04 4.76
N SER A 207 16.09 3.93 5.76
CA SER A 207 15.17 3.80 6.91
C SER A 207 13.71 3.89 6.48
N ALA A 208 13.37 4.80 5.57
CA ALA A 208 12.02 4.93 5.02
C ALA A 208 11.62 3.66 4.26
N ALA A 209 12.51 3.12 3.42
CA ALA A 209 12.27 1.91 2.66
C ALA A 209 12.07 0.68 3.56
N ALA A 210 12.88 0.56 4.63
CA ALA A 210 12.75 -0.48 5.63
C ALA A 210 11.41 -0.42 6.39
N ILE A 211 10.89 0.78 6.68
CA ILE A 211 9.58 0.96 7.34
C ILE A 211 8.46 0.37 6.48
N VAL A 212 8.43 0.68 5.18
CA VAL A 212 7.32 0.28 4.29
C VAL A 212 7.50 -1.08 3.62
N GLY A 213 8.71 -1.65 3.71
CA GLY A 213 9.06 -2.94 3.09
C GLY A 213 9.36 -2.86 1.59
N ILE A 214 10.00 -1.79 1.14
CA ILE A 214 10.53 -1.65 -0.23
C ILE A 214 12.01 -2.00 -0.23
N THR A 215 12.46 -2.78 -1.21
CA THR A 215 13.89 -3.02 -1.43
C THR A 215 14.48 -1.81 -2.14
N LEU A 216 15.24 -1.00 -1.41
CA LEU A 216 15.89 0.19 -1.95
C LEU A 216 17.35 -0.11 -2.35
N ARG A 217 17.79 0.50 -3.46
CA ARG A 217 19.20 0.62 -3.82
C ARG A 217 19.53 2.10 -4.01
N ILE A 218 20.75 2.46 -3.64
CA ILE A 218 21.28 3.81 -3.84
C ILE A 218 22.41 3.71 -4.87
N GLY A 219 22.37 4.57 -5.88
CA GLY A 219 23.42 4.68 -6.90
C GLY A 219 23.88 6.12 -7.09
N LEU A 220 25.02 6.27 -7.76
CA LEU A 220 25.58 7.56 -8.16
C LEU A 220 25.56 7.69 -9.68
N GLU A 221 25.14 8.85 -10.19
CA GLU A 221 25.25 9.21 -11.60
C GLU A 221 26.51 10.06 -11.82
N PHE A 222 27.32 9.65 -12.79
CA PHE A 222 28.49 10.38 -13.26
C PHE A 222 28.30 10.76 -14.72
N LYS A 223 28.47 12.05 -15.03
CA LYS A 223 28.50 12.57 -16.39
C LYS A 223 29.95 12.77 -16.81
N VAL A 224 30.36 12.11 -17.88
CA VAL A 224 31.74 12.14 -18.40
C VAL A 224 31.78 12.48 -19.88
N PRO A 225 32.86 13.12 -20.37
CA PRO A 225 33.03 13.46 -21.77
C PRO A 225 33.22 12.20 -22.61
N PHE A 226 32.54 12.17 -23.75
CA PHE A 226 32.72 11.17 -24.79
C PHE A 226 32.54 11.85 -26.15
N ARG A 227 33.64 11.97 -26.89
CA ARG A 227 33.73 12.77 -28.12
C ARG A 227 33.31 14.23 -27.84
N ASN A 228 32.32 14.75 -28.54
CA ASN A 228 31.81 16.12 -28.44
C ASN A 228 30.59 16.26 -27.51
N ARG A 229 30.29 15.28 -26.67
CA ARG A 229 29.13 15.29 -25.76
C ARG A 229 29.42 14.61 -24.42
N PHE A 230 28.47 14.73 -23.49
CA PHE A 230 28.51 14.01 -22.22
C PHE A 230 27.70 12.71 -22.29
N VAL A 231 28.18 11.68 -21.61
CA VAL A 231 27.46 10.41 -21.40
C VAL A 231 27.30 10.15 -19.90
N SER A 232 26.15 9.62 -19.51
CA SER A 232 25.84 9.31 -18.11
C SER A 232 26.09 7.83 -17.82
N PHE A 233 26.78 7.57 -16.72
CA PHE A 233 26.93 6.24 -16.12
C PHE A 233 26.31 6.21 -14.73
N LEU A 234 25.52 5.18 -14.43
CA LEU A 234 25.02 4.91 -13.09
C LEU A 234 25.86 3.83 -12.44
N TRP A 235 26.47 4.16 -11.32
CA TRP A 235 27.22 3.23 -10.49
C TRP A 235 26.39 2.86 -9.25
N ILE A 236 26.02 1.59 -9.13
CA ILE A 236 25.22 1.06 -8.02
C ILE A 236 26.06 0.03 -7.26
N PRO A 237 26.61 0.39 -6.08
CA PRO A 237 27.38 -0.51 -5.24
C PRO A 237 26.57 -1.76 -4.84
N ARG A 238 27.25 -2.90 -4.69
CA ARG A 238 26.69 -4.17 -4.22
C ARG A 238 27.60 -4.82 -3.18
N GLY A 239 27.12 -5.91 -2.58
CA GLY A 239 27.89 -6.78 -1.68
C GLY A 239 27.58 -6.59 -0.20
N PHE A 240 26.57 -5.79 0.13
CA PHE A 240 26.18 -5.48 1.51
C PHE A 240 25.13 -6.49 2.01
N SER A 241 25.28 -6.92 3.27
CA SER A 241 24.34 -7.84 3.92
C SER A 241 23.23 -7.11 4.67
N SER A 242 23.52 -5.89 5.13
CA SER A 242 22.61 -5.00 5.82
C SER A 242 22.71 -3.55 5.33
N ASP A 243 21.71 -2.74 5.65
CA ASP A 243 21.73 -1.30 5.37
C ASP A 243 22.86 -0.59 6.13
N GLU A 244 23.19 -1.05 7.35
CA GLU A 244 24.30 -0.51 8.15
C GLU A 244 25.65 -0.79 7.50
N ASP A 245 25.85 -1.96 6.87
CA ASP A 245 27.08 -2.25 6.13
C ASP A 245 27.30 -1.25 4.98
N PHE A 246 26.22 -0.88 4.29
CA PHE A 246 26.27 0.11 3.22
C PHE A 246 26.57 1.52 3.77
N LEU A 247 25.97 1.91 4.88
CA LEU A 247 26.26 3.20 5.53
C LEU A 247 27.71 3.29 6.01
N ASN A 248 28.25 2.20 6.57
CA ASN A 248 29.67 2.09 6.93
C ASN A 248 30.58 2.19 5.70
N PHE A 249 30.17 1.60 4.57
CA PHE A 249 30.90 1.73 3.31
C PHE A 249 30.95 3.17 2.80
N LEU A 250 29.88 3.95 2.93
CA LEU A 250 29.89 5.38 2.58
C LEU A 250 30.90 6.20 3.39
N GLN A 251 31.23 5.75 4.60
CA GLN A 251 32.25 6.36 5.46
C GLN A 251 33.67 5.84 5.19
N SER A 252 33.85 4.86 4.29
CA SER A 252 35.17 4.30 3.99
C SER A 252 36.10 5.37 3.39
N PRO A 253 37.42 5.32 3.65
CA PRO A 253 38.35 6.36 3.17
C PRO A 253 38.32 6.57 1.66
N LYS A 254 38.22 5.48 0.88
CA LYS A 254 38.14 5.54 -0.59
C LYS A 254 36.85 6.20 -1.07
N MET A 255 35.72 5.88 -0.44
CA MET A 255 34.44 6.50 -0.78
C MET A 255 34.40 7.96 -0.33
N ALA A 256 35.00 8.31 0.82
CA ALA A 256 35.11 9.69 1.27
C ALA A 256 35.92 10.56 0.29
N GLN A 257 36.98 10.00 -0.30
CA GLN A 257 37.76 10.66 -1.35
C GLN A 257 36.93 10.86 -2.63
N LEU A 258 36.25 9.81 -3.11
CA LEU A 258 35.36 9.92 -4.28
C LEU A 258 34.24 10.94 -4.04
N ALA A 259 33.66 10.97 -2.83
CA ALA A 259 32.64 11.94 -2.46
C ALA A 259 33.19 13.38 -2.40
N ALA A 260 34.46 13.57 -2.04
CA ALA A 260 35.10 14.89 -2.08
C ALA A 260 35.24 15.39 -3.52
N GLN A 261 35.71 14.54 -4.44
CA GLN A 261 35.76 14.85 -5.86
C GLN A 261 34.36 15.10 -6.45
N GLY A 262 33.37 14.31 -6.05
CA GLY A 262 31.97 14.52 -6.43
C GLY A 262 31.43 15.88 -5.96
N ARG A 263 31.78 16.31 -4.75
CA ARG A 263 31.39 17.64 -4.24
C ARG A 263 32.01 18.79 -5.03
N GLU A 264 33.22 18.63 -5.56
CA GLU A 264 33.82 19.62 -6.47
C GLU A 264 33.00 19.76 -7.76
N VAL A 265 32.52 18.64 -8.33
CA VAL A 265 31.61 18.65 -9.49
C VAL A 265 30.30 19.35 -9.15
N VAL A 266 29.70 19.05 -8.00
CA VAL A 266 28.47 19.70 -7.54
C VAL A 266 28.66 21.21 -7.34
N ALA A 267 29.80 21.63 -6.77
CA ALA A 267 30.12 23.05 -6.59
C ALA A 267 30.31 23.77 -7.93
N TYR A 268 30.99 23.14 -8.89
CA TYR A 268 31.15 23.66 -10.24
C TYR A 268 29.80 23.83 -10.96
N ILE A 269 28.93 22.81 -10.91
CA ILE A 269 27.58 22.89 -11.50
C ILE A 269 26.77 24.01 -10.85
N ARG A 270 26.86 24.16 -9.52
CA ARG A 270 26.20 25.27 -8.81
C ARG A 270 26.65 26.62 -9.35
N GLU A 271 27.95 26.83 -9.56
CA GLU A 271 28.48 28.08 -10.10
C GLU A 271 27.98 28.35 -11.52
N GLN A 272 27.91 27.33 -12.38
CA GLN A 272 27.35 27.46 -13.73
C GLN A 272 25.87 27.87 -13.70
N VAL A 273 25.07 27.25 -12.83
CA VAL A 273 23.64 27.57 -12.70
C VAL A 273 23.42 28.99 -12.16
N LEU A 274 24.30 29.48 -11.29
CA LEU A 274 24.23 30.87 -10.83
C LEU A 274 24.54 31.86 -11.97
N ARG A 275 25.46 31.53 -12.89
CA ARG A 275 25.67 32.34 -14.10
C ARG A 275 24.49 32.30 -15.05
N GLU A 276 23.86 31.14 -15.22
CA GLU A 276 22.59 31.01 -15.99
C GLU A 276 21.48 31.87 -15.36
N LEU A 277 21.42 31.94 -14.03
CA LEU A 277 20.48 32.79 -13.31
C LEU A 277 20.75 34.28 -13.55
N ASP A 278 22.01 34.71 -13.61
CA ASP A 278 22.38 36.09 -13.94
C ASP A 278 21.91 36.45 -15.36
N VAL A 279 22.18 35.58 -16.35
CA VAL A 279 21.70 35.75 -17.74
C VAL A 279 20.18 35.77 -17.81
N TRP A 280 19.51 34.92 -17.03
CA TRP A 280 18.05 34.94 -16.93
C TRP A 280 17.55 36.29 -16.44
N ASN A 281 18.11 36.82 -15.35
CA ASN A 281 17.67 38.09 -14.76
C ASN A 281 17.85 39.29 -15.70
N ASP A 282 18.96 39.30 -16.45
CA ASP A 282 19.38 40.42 -17.29
C ASP A 282 18.74 40.39 -18.68
N THR A 283 18.64 39.21 -19.32
CA THR A 283 18.29 39.10 -20.75
C THR A 283 16.99 38.33 -20.99
N LEU A 284 16.82 37.15 -20.41
CA LEU A 284 15.68 36.27 -20.74
C LEU A 284 14.38 36.68 -20.01
N ARG A 285 14.48 37.11 -18.75
CA ARG A 285 13.35 37.51 -17.91
C ARG A 285 12.53 38.66 -18.52
N PRO A 286 13.11 39.75 -19.06
CA PRO A 286 12.34 40.79 -19.73
C PRO A 286 11.53 40.27 -20.93
N GLY A 287 12.13 39.40 -21.76
CA GLY A 287 11.45 38.78 -22.89
C GLY A 287 10.29 37.87 -22.46
N PHE A 288 10.51 37.06 -21.42
CA PHE A 288 9.48 36.22 -20.83
C PHE A 288 8.33 37.06 -20.24
N ALA A 289 8.65 38.10 -19.46
CA ALA A 289 7.68 39.01 -18.87
C ALA A 289 6.80 39.68 -19.92
N GLN A 290 7.38 40.07 -21.06
CA GLN A 290 6.65 40.67 -22.17
C GLN A 290 5.75 39.65 -22.90
N LEU A 291 6.24 38.43 -23.13
CA LEU A 291 5.47 37.38 -23.83
C LEU A 291 4.22 36.97 -23.04
N PHE A 292 4.34 36.89 -21.72
CA PHE A 292 3.27 36.41 -20.84
C PHE A 292 2.49 37.52 -20.12
N ASP A 293 2.83 38.80 -20.31
CA ASP A 293 2.25 39.95 -19.59
C ASP A 293 2.30 39.79 -18.06
N LEU A 294 3.48 39.40 -17.55
CA LEU A 294 3.73 39.11 -16.14
C LEU A 294 4.74 40.08 -15.54
N SER A 295 4.56 40.41 -14.25
CA SER A 295 5.54 41.19 -13.49
C SER A 295 6.45 40.25 -12.71
N ILE A 296 7.67 40.05 -13.22
CA ILE A 296 8.63 39.09 -12.66
C ILE A 296 9.77 39.88 -12.00
N PRO A 297 9.88 39.92 -10.66
CA PRO A 297 11.00 40.56 -10.00
C PRO A 297 12.32 39.81 -10.30
N PRO A 298 13.48 40.49 -10.26
CA PRO A 298 14.77 39.82 -10.38
C PRO A 298 14.94 38.83 -9.23
N ILE A 299 15.50 37.67 -9.54
CA ILE A 299 15.66 36.58 -8.60
C ILE A 299 17.03 36.68 -7.93
N SER A 300 17.07 36.72 -6.60
CA SER A 300 18.31 36.69 -5.84
C SER A 300 18.95 35.29 -5.83
N PRO A 301 20.28 35.17 -6.01
CA PRO A 301 21.02 33.92 -5.81
C PRO A 301 20.79 33.29 -4.43
N ASP A 302 20.76 34.10 -3.37
CA ASP A 302 20.59 33.61 -2.00
C ASP A 302 19.19 33.01 -1.78
N ASP A 303 18.16 33.61 -2.39
CA ASP A 303 16.79 33.11 -2.29
C ASP A 303 16.65 31.77 -3.02
N PHE A 304 17.29 31.63 -4.19
CA PHE A 304 17.35 30.36 -4.91
C PHE A 304 18.08 29.28 -4.11
N LEU A 305 19.25 29.59 -3.54
CA LEU A 305 20.00 28.63 -2.72
C LEU A 305 19.24 28.23 -1.45
N ASN A 306 18.54 29.18 -0.82
CA ASN A 306 17.65 28.90 0.31
C ASN A 306 16.48 27.98 -0.07
N TYR A 307 15.93 28.13 -1.27
CA TYR A 307 14.91 27.24 -1.82
C TYR A 307 15.44 25.81 -2.06
N VAL A 308 16.67 25.68 -2.59
CA VAL A 308 17.32 24.37 -2.79
C VAL A 308 17.66 23.70 -1.46
N GLY A 309 18.03 24.48 -0.44
CA GLY A 309 18.31 24.00 0.91
C GLY A 309 19.56 23.13 0.95
N ARG A 310 19.41 21.86 1.34
CA ARG A 310 20.53 20.88 1.40
C ARG A 310 20.75 20.11 0.09
N GLY A 311 19.91 20.33 -0.92
CA GLY A 311 20.03 19.65 -2.22
C GLY A 311 21.10 20.26 -3.13
N HIS A 312 21.33 19.63 -4.27
CA HIS A 312 22.23 20.11 -5.30
C HIS A 312 21.53 21.20 -6.14
N ALA A 313 22.21 22.32 -6.33
CA ALA A 313 21.75 23.35 -7.27
C ALA A 313 22.07 22.88 -8.70
N ASN A 314 21.03 22.62 -9.48
CA ASN A 314 21.12 22.28 -10.90
C ASN A 314 20.07 23.09 -11.70
N ARG A 315 20.17 23.04 -13.02
CA ARG A 315 19.30 23.78 -13.94
C ARG A 315 17.83 23.34 -13.80
N GLU A 316 17.57 22.06 -13.51
CA GLU A 316 16.22 21.56 -13.24
C GLU A 316 15.62 22.21 -11.98
N ARG A 317 16.39 22.39 -10.91
CA ARG A 317 15.93 23.08 -9.70
C ARG A 317 15.69 24.57 -9.96
N LEU A 318 16.52 25.21 -10.79
CA LEU A 318 16.32 26.61 -11.21
C LEU A 318 15.00 26.79 -11.97
N ALA A 319 14.73 25.94 -12.96
CA ALA A 319 13.46 25.95 -13.69
C ALA A 319 12.24 25.76 -12.77
N GLU A 320 12.38 24.95 -11.71
CA GLU A 320 11.31 24.77 -10.71
C GLU A 320 11.05 26.03 -9.92
N TYR A 321 12.13 26.65 -9.48
CA TYR A 321 12.06 27.82 -8.65
C TYR A 321 11.40 28.97 -9.41
N ILE A 322 11.81 29.18 -10.67
CA ILE A 322 11.18 30.15 -11.57
C ILE A 322 9.68 29.83 -11.72
N TYR A 323 9.31 28.59 -12.02
CA TYR A 323 7.90 28.22 -12.15
C TYR A 323 7.09 28.49 -10.87
N ASN A 324 7.62 28.13 -9.69
CA ASN A 324 6.93 28.33 -8.42
C ASN A 324 6.70 29.82 -8.10
N LEU A 325 7.59 30.71 -8.53
CA LEU A 325 7.40 32.16 -8.42
C LEU A 325 6.32 32.68 -9.37
N LEU A 326 6.20 32.07 -10.55
CA LEU A 326 5.25 32.48 -11.59
C LEU A 326 3.85 31.89 -11.40
N GLN A 327 3.75 30.72 -10.76
CA GLN A 327 2.52 29.95 -10.63
C GLN A 327 1.33 30.78 -10.10
N PRO A 328 1.45 31.59 -9.02
CA PRO A 328 0.32 32.34 -8.51
C PRO A 328 -0.25 33.35 -9.52
N GLN A 329 0.62 34.05 -10.26
CA GLN A 329 0.20 35.02 -11.27
C GLN A 329 -0.43 34.33 -12.48
N LEU A 330 0.14 33.20 -12.91
CA LEU A 330 -0.43 32.39 -14.00
C LEU A 330 -1.83 31.87 -13.64
N GLU A 331 -2.00 31.37 -12.40
CA GLU A 331 -3.29 30.88 -11.92
C GLU A 331 -4.35 32.00 -11.85
N GLU A 332 -3.97 33.19 -11.37
CA GLU A 332 -4.86 34.36 -11.34
C GLU A 332 -5.35 34.73 -12.75
N ARG A 333 -4.43 34.83 -13.73
CA ARG A 333 -4.79 35.13 -15.13
C ARG A 333 -5.66 34.04 -15.76
N ILE A 334 -5.39 32.76 -15.48
CA ILE A 334 -6.21 31.65 -15.97
C ILE A 334 -7.61 31.71 -15.34
N GLU A 335 -7.74 32.04 -14.06
CA GLU A 335 -9.03 32.20 -13.38
C GLU A 335 -9.81 33.41 -13.94
N GLU A 336 -9.17 34.56 -14.16
CA GLU A 336 -9.78 35.74 -14.80
C GLU A 336 -10.37 35.40 -16.17
N LEU A 337 -9.61 34.73 -17.05
CA LEU A 337 -10.09 34.30 -18.36
C LEU A 337 -11.19 33.24 -18.24
N SER A 338 -11.10 32.34 -17.25
CA SER A 338 -12.10 31.27 -17.06
C SER A 338 -13.46 31.79 -16.57
N LEU A 339 -13.50 32.92 -15.86
CA LEU A 339 -14.72 33.55 -15.36
C LEU A 339 -15.53 34.27 -16.46
N ARG A 340 -14.91 34.63 -17.59
CA ARG A 340 -15.55 35.39 -18.68
C ARG A 340 -16.51 34.58 -19.56
N GLY A 341 -16.59 33.25 -19.38
CA GLY A 341 -17.58 32.38 -20.02
C GLY A 341 -17.34 32.13 -21.52
N THR A 342 -17.46 33.16 -22.35
CA THR A 342 -17.15 33.14 -23.79
C THR A 342 -15.84 33.86 -24.05
N LEU A 343 -14.82 33.11 -24.44
CA LEU A 343 -13.50 33.62 -24.81
C LEU A 343 -13.41 33.79 -26.32
N SER A 344 -12.78 34.87 -26.78
CA SER A 344 -12.35 35.01 -28.18
C SER A 344 -11.28 33.97 -28.54
N THR A 345 -11.07 33.69 -29.83
CA THR A 345 -10.04 32.74 -30.30
C THR A 345 -8.64 33.10 -29.78
N GLU A 346 -8.35 34.39 -29.68
CA GLU A 346 -7.07 34.92 -29.17
C GLU A 346 -6.94 34.72 -27.65
N GLU A 347 -8.00 35.00 -26.88
CA GLU A 347 -8.01 34.75 -25.43
C GLU A 347 -7.96 33.26 -25.10
N GLN A 348 -8.58 32.41 -25.93
CA GLN A 348 -8.47 30.95 -25.81
C GLN A 348 -7.04 30.49 -26.11
N GLY A 349 -6.39 31.08 -27.13
CA GLY A 349 -4.98 30.84 -27.43
C GLY A 349 -4.05 31.23 -26.27
N ARG A 350 -4.25 32.42 -25.68
CA ARG A 350 -3.51 32.89 -24.49
C ARG A 350 -3.74 32.00 -23.28
N LYS A 351 -4.98 31.62 -23.02
CA LYS A 351 -5.32 30.69 -21.94
C LYS A 351 -4.60 29.34 -22.11
N ASN A 352 -4.64 28.79 -23.32
CA ASN A 352 -3.91 27.56 -23.61
C ASN A 352 -2.41 27.76 -23.38
N MET A 353 -1.83 28.87 -23.85
CA MET A 353 -0.41 29.19 -23.64
C MET A 353 -0.04 29.22 -22.15
N PHE A 354 -0.82 29.90 -21.30
CA PHE A 354 -0.61 29.91 -19.84
C PHE A 354 -0.72 28.51 -19.22
N GLU A 355 -1.68 27.69 -19.67
CA GLU A 355 -1.86 26.32 -19.18
C GLU A 355 -0.71 25.38 -19.57
N HIS A 356 0.05 25.69 -20.62
CA HIS A 356 1.22 24.92 -21.07
C HIS A 356 2.53 25.33 -20.38
N VAL A 357 2.59 26.48 -19.70
CA VAL A 357 3.78 26.87 -18.94
C VAL A 357 3.94 25.91 -17.75
N CYS A 358 5.02 25.15 -17.78
CA CYS A 358 5.46 24.35 -16.65
C CYS A 358 6.99 24.44 -16.52
N ALA A 359 7.51 23.91 -15.43
CA ALA A 359 8.95 23.94 -15.20
C ALA A 359 9.76 23.07 -16.21
N ASP A 360 9.15 22.12 -16.92
CA ASP A 360 9.82 21.46 -18.08
C ASP A 360 9.91 22.42 -19.26
N THR A 361 8.82 23.12 -19.58
CA THR A 361 8.78 24.15 -20.63
C THR A 361 9.84 25.22 -20.40
N ILE A 362 9.99 25.69 -19.15
CA ILE A 362 11.05 26.65 -18.80
C ILE A 362 12.45 26.04 -19.00
N PHE A 363 12.63 24.77 -18.64
CA PHE A 363 13.91 24.09 -18.80
C PHE A 363 14.28 23.88 -20.28
N ASP A 364 13.35 23.37 -21.08
CA ASP A 364 13.58 22.96 -22.47
C ASP A 364 13.56 24.14 -23.47
N GLU A 365 12.74 25.17 -23.23
CA GLU A 365 12.59 26.32 -24.13
C GLU A 365 13.45 27.52 -23.71
N TRP A 366 13.58 27.80 -22.40
CA TRP A 366 14.20 29.05 -21.92
C TRP A 366 15.57 28.87 -21.28
N LEU A 367 15.81 27.77 -20.56
CA LEU A 367 17.13 27.44 -20.00
C LEU A 367 17.94 26.51 -20.91
N ASN A 368 17.66 26.55 -22.21
CA ASN A 368 18.32 25.71 -23.19
C ASN A 368 19.35 26.51 -23.99
N SER A 369 20.62 26.14 -23.84
CA SER A 369 21.75 26.78 -24.52
C SER A 369 21.77 26.54 -26.04
N ASP A 370 20.98 25.58 -26.56
CA ASP A 370 20.84 25.39 -28.01
C ASP A 370 19.84 26.37 -28.63
N ILE A 371 18.96 26.98 -27.82
CA ILE A 371 17.95 27.96 -28.25
C ILE A 371 18.44 29.39 -27.92
N HIS A 372 19.00 29.57 -26.73
CA HIS A 372 19.50 30.83 -26.22
C HIS A 372 21.03 30.81 -26.14
N GLU A 373 21.68 31.44 -27.13
CA GLU A 373 23.14 31.51 -27.23
C GLU A 373 23.78 32.30 -26.08
N GLU A 374 23.00 33.15 -25.39
CA GLU A 374 23.47 33.94 -24.26
C GLU A 374 23.76 33.09 -23.01
N LEU A 375 23.20 31.87 -22.93
CA LEU A 375 23.42 30.99 -21.81
C LEU A 375 24.83 30.36 -21.86
N PRO A 376 25.50 30.21 -20.70
CA PRO A 376 26.79 29.52 -20.63
C PRO A 376 26.68 28.11 -21.22
N ARG A 377 27.51 27.83 -22.24
CA ARG A 377 27.61 26.51 -22.86
C ARG A 377 28.96 25.89 -22.56
N ILE A 378 28.95 24.61 -22.23
CA ILE A 378 30.15 23.79 -22.15
C ILE A 378 30.39 23.19 -23.54
N VAL A 379 31.51 23.55 -24.16
CA VAL A 379 31.95 23.08 -25.47
C VAL A 379 33.08 22.07 -25.27
N LEU A 380 32.80 20.80 -25.60
CA LEU A 380 33.81 19.74 -25.59
C LEU A 380 34.49 19.64 -26.96
N PRO A 381 35.82 19.50 -27.04
CA PRO A 381 36.75 19.24 -25.93
C PRO A 381 37.36 20.50 -25.26
N ASP A 382 37.13 21.69 -25.81
CA ASP A 382 37.87 22.92 -25.45
C ASP A 382 37.78 23.29 -23.95
N ASP A 383 36.64 23.00 -23.31
CA ASP A 383 36.43 23.34 -21.89
C ASP A 383 36.95 22.28 -20.89
N LEU A 384 37.54 21.18 -21.36
CA LEU A 384 37.97 20.07 -20.49
C LEU A 384 38.91 20.50 -19.34
N GLU A 385 39.83 21.44 -19.61
CA GLU A 385 40.81 21.90 -18.63
C GLU A 385 40.18 22.70 -17.48
N HIS A 386 39.01 23.30 -17.71
CA HIS A 386 38.29 24.12 -16.74
C HIS A 386 37.30 23.30 -15.89
N MET A 387 37.17 22.00 -16.17
CA MET A 387 36.25 21.10 -15.47
C MET A 387 36.93 20.40 -14.29
N PRO A 388 36.18 20.06 -13.22
CA PRO A 388 36.69 19.24 -12.14
C PRO A 388 37.17 17.86 -12.63
N ALA A 389 38.21 17.32 -11.99
CA ALA A 389 38.92 16.13 -12.46
C ALA A 389 38.02 14.91 -12.71
N LEU A 390 37.00 14.69 -11.87
CA LEU A 390 36.05 13.59 -12.00
C LEU A 390 35.13 13.76 -13.22
N MET A 391 34.71 14.99 -13.52
CA MET A 391 33.86 15.30 -14.67
C MET A 391 34.65 15.29 -15.98
N ALA A 392 35.92 15.69 -15.98
CA ALA A 392 36.81 15.62 -17.14
C ALA A 392 37.33 14.19 -17.44
N CYS A 393 37.04 13.23 -16.56
CA CYS A 393 37.60 11.88 -16.62
C CYS A 393 37.04 11.09 -17.82
N PRO A 394 37.88 10.45 -18.67
CA PRO A 394 37.37 9.61 -19.75
C PRO A 394 36.68 8.35 -19.19
N PRO A 395 35.70 7.77 -19.90
CA PRO A 395 34.87 6.66 -19.41
C PRO A 395 35.66 5.50 -18.81
N ARG A 396 36.72 5.04 -19.48
CA ARG A 396 37.55 3.92 -19.01
C ARG A 396 38.23 4.20 -17.67
N LYS A 397 38.79 5.40 -17.49
CA LYS A 397 39.48 5.77 -16.26
C LYS A 397 38.49 5.88 -15.10
N LEU A 398 37.29 6.40 -15.34
CA LEU A 398 36.21 6.38 -14.36
C LEU A 398 35.88 4.95 -13.91
N MET A 399 35.79 3.98 -14.84
CA MET A 399 35.54 2.58 -14.49
C MET A 399 36.63 2.02 -13.56
N GLU A 400 37.90 2.29 -13.87
CA GLU A 400 39.06 1.84 -13.08
C GLU A 400 39.04 2.44 -11.66
N GLU A 401 38.73 3.74 -11.55
CA GLU A 401 38.59 4.42 -10.25
C GLU A 401 37.43 3.83 -9.42
N LEU A 402 36.26 3.63 -10.02
CA LEU A 402 35.08 3.09 -9.33
C LEU A 402 35.27 1.63 -8.92
N GLN A 403 35.94 0.82 -9.75
CA GLN A 403 36.29 -0.55 -9.42
C GLN A 403 37.28 -0.63 -8.25
N ALA A 404 38.19 0.33 -8.14
CA ALA A 404 39.14 0.42 -7.02
C ALA A 404 38.45 0.78 -5.69
N VAL A 405 37.32 1.49 -5.73
CA VAL A 405 36.50 1.82 -4.56
C VAL A 405 35.73 0.59 -4.07
N ASN A 406 35.00 -0.10 -4.94
CA ASN A 406 34.31 -1.33 -4.61
C ASN A 406 34.32 -2.29 -5.81
N ALA A 407 34.81 -3.51 -5.62
CA ALA A 407 34.83 -4.52 -6.67
C ALA A 407 33.42 -5.03 -7.05
N GLY A 408 32.46 -4.97 -6.11
CA GLY A 408 31.09 -5.39 -6.35
C GLY A 408 30.18 -4.22 -6.73
N TYR A 409 29.86 -4.05 -8.02
CA TYR A 409 28.96 -2.97 -8.47
C TYR A 409 28.08 -3.37 -9.66
N ARG A 410 27.07 -2.55 -9.95
CA ARG A 410 26.41 -2.47 -11.26
C ARG A 410 26.89 -1.19 -11.89
N MET A 411 27.53 -1.30 -13.04
CA MET A 411 27.66 -0.16 -13.94
C MET A 411 26.53 -0.21 -14.96
N VAL A 412 25.74 0.84 -15.02
CA VAL A 412 24.64 1.01 -15.98
C VAL A 412 25.03 2.14 -16.92
N LEU A 413 25.03 1.89 -18.23
CA LEU A 413 25.16 2.94 -19.24
C LEU A 413 23.75 3.48 -19.56
N CYS A 414 23.55 4.80 -19.42
CA CYS A 414 22.33 5.47 -19.85
C CYS A 414 22.32 5.58 -21.38
N THR A 415 21.36 4.96 -22.06
CA THR A 415 21.34 4.94 -23.55
C THR A 415 20.50 6.04 -24.18
N SER A 416 19.82 6.87 -23.39
CA SER A 416 19.08 8.02 -23.91
C SER A 416 20.04 8.93 -24.70
N SER A 417 19.65 9.33 -25.91
CA SER A 417 20.44 10.12 -26.88
C SER A 417 21.72 9.44 -27.43
N LEU A 418 21.94 8.15 -27.14
CA LEU A 418 23.05 7.38 -27.71
C LEU A 418 22.59 6.57 -28.92
N THR A 419 23.47 6.48 -29.92
CA THR A 419 23.27 5.58 -31.06
C THR A 419 23.84 4.19 -30.76
N VAL A 420 23.48 3.21 -31.58
CA VAL A 420 24.06 1.85 -31.46
C VAL A 420 25.59 1.85 -31.64
N GLN A 421 26.13 2.76 -32.46
CA GLN A 421 27.57 2.96 -32.64
C GLN A 421 28.23 3.46 -31.35
N ASP A 422 27.60 4.42 -30.65
CA ASP A 422 28.08 4.96 -29.38
C ASP A 422 28.14 3.87 -28.31
N VAL A 423 27.07 3.08 -28.19
CA VAL A 423 27.00 1.98 -27.22
C VAL A 423 28.08 0.94 -27.51
N MET A 424 28.26 0.55 -28.78
CA MET A 424 29.29 -0.43 -29.16
C MET A 424 30.70 0.04 -28.80
N GLU A 425 31.01 1.30 -29.08
CA GLU A 425 32.30 1.92 -28.78
C GLU A 425 32.55 1.98 -27.26
N LEU A 426 31.57 2.40 -26.47
CA LEU A 426 31.68 2.45 -25.01
C LEU A 426 31.83 1.05 -24.38
N LEU A 427 31.11 0.05 -24.89
CA LEU A 427 31.25 -1.35 -24.43
C LEU A 427 32.65 -1.91 -24.71
N TRP A 428 33.26 -1.50 -25.84
CA TRP A 428 34.63 -1.87 -26.19
C TRP A 428 35.66 -1.16 -25.29
N ASP A 429 35.56 0.17 -25.19
CA ASP A 429 36.51 1.02 -24.46
C ASP A 429 36.52 0.74 -22.96
N CYS A 430 35.35 0.46 -22.37
CA CYS A 430 35.22 0.13 -20.95
C CYS A 430 35.56 -1.34 -20.62
N GLN A 431 36.00 -2.11 -21.62
CA GLN A 431 36.54 -3.45 -21.45
C GLN A 431 35.70 -4.46 -20.65
N GLY A 432 34.37 -4.38 -20.74
CA GLY A 432 33.47 -5.27 -19.99
C GLY A 432 33.08 -4.78 -18.59
N ALA A 433 33.51 -3.59 -18.18
CA ALA A 433 33.10 -2.98 -16.91
C ALA A 433 31.61 -2.59 -16.89
N ILE A 434 31.01 -2.34 -18.06
CA ILE A 434 29.59 -2.02 -18.20
C ILE A 434 28.78 -3.30 -18.05
N SER A 435 28.01 -3.39 -16.96
CA SER A 435 27.26 -4.61 -16.61
C SER A 435 25.79 -4.58 -17.03
N HIS A 436 25.21 -3.38 -17.18
CA HIS A 436 23.83 -3.17 -17.53
C HIS A 436 23.69 -2.01 -18.53
N LEU A 437 22.62 -2.02 -19.32
CA LEU A 437 22.16 -0.88 -20.11
C LEU A 437 20.83 -0.39 -19.54
N GLU A 438 20.68 0.92 -19.34
CA GLU A 438 19.36 1.52 -19.16
C GLU A 438 18.69 1.62 -20.52
N ILE A 439 18.15 0.49 -20.98
CA ILE A 439 17.64 0.34 -22.34
C ILE A 439 16.42 1.24 -22.62
N PHE A 440 15.74 1.69 -21.57
CA PHE A 440 14.59 2.56 -21.66
C PHE A 440 14.48 3.46 -20.44
N SER A 441 14.30 4.75 -20.72
CA SER A 441 13.91 5.79 -19.78
C SER A 441 12.58 6.40 -20.25
N MET A 442 11.59 6.52 -19.37
CA MET A 442 10.31 7.16 -19.73
C MET A 442 10.51 8.60 -20.22
N ARG A 443 11.40 9.35 -19.57
CA ARG A 443 11.74 10.73 -19.98
C ARG A 443 12.31 10.72 -21.40
N GLY A 444 13.34 9.90 -21.63
CA GLY A 444 13.94 9.77 -22.95
C GLY A 444 12.96 9.30 -24.03
N TRP A 445 11.94 8.52 -23.68
CA TRP A 445 10.97 8.00 -24.65
C TRP A 445 9.99 9.07 -25.09
N VAL A 446 9.44 9.83 -24.13
CA VAL A 446 8.52 10.94 -24.40
C VAL A 446 9.23 12.08 -25.15
N ASP A 447 10.49 12.34 -24.82
CA ASP A 447 11.29 13.39 -25.47
C ASP A 447 11.83 12.96 -26.86
N GLY A 448 11.58 11.72 -27.30
CA GLY A 448 12.06 11.20 -28.59
C GLY A 448 13.56 10.91 -28.65
N ASN A 449 14.21 10.76 -27.49
CA ASN A 449 15.64 10.51 -27.32
C ASN A 449 16.05 9.02 -27.37
N HIS A 450 15.10 8.10 -27.62
CA HIS A 450 15.36 6.64 -27.77
C HIS A 450 15.19 6.17 -29.21
N ARG A 451 15.91 6.80 -30.15
CA ARG A 451 15.81 6.49 -31.59
C ARG A 451 16.26 5.07 -31.92
N ASP A 452 17.40 4.64 -31.36
CA ASP A 452 18.06 3.35 -31.67
C ASP A 452 17.70 2.22 -30.68
N ILE A 453 16.54 2.29 -30.02
CA ILE A 453 16.20 1.32 -28.95
C ILE A 453 16.19 -0.14 -29.46
N TYR A 454 15.74 -0.37 -30.69
CA TYR A 454 15.66 -1.70 -31.28
C TYR A 454 17.05 -2.21 -31.67
N GLU A 455 17.88 -1.36 -32.25
CA GLU A 455 19.25 -1.64 -32.68
C GLU A 455 20.15 -1.93 -31.47
N ILE A 456 20.00 -1.16 -30.38
CA ILE A 456 20.69 -1.40 -29.11
C ILE A 456 20.21 -2.70 -28.47
N GLY A 457 18.90 -3.00 -28.54
CA GLY A 457 18.33 -4.27 -28.08
C GLY A 457 18.89 -5.47 -28.86
N GLU A 458 18.99 -5.36 -30.19
CA GLU A 458 19.60 -6.39 -31.02
C GLU A 458 21.09 -6.58 -30.72
N LEU A 459 21.84 -5.49 -30.48
CA LEU A 459 23.24 -5.57 -30.08
C LEU A 459 23.40 -6.33 -28.75
N GLN A 460 22.56 -5.99 -27.77
CA GLN A 460 22.55 -6.66 -26.47
C GLN A 460 22.25 -8.15 -26.61
N ASP A 461 21.22 -8.52 -27.38
CA ASP A 461 20.87 -9.92 -27.63
C ASP A 461 21.99 -10.66 -28.37
N ALA A 462 22.59 -10.04 -29.39
CA ALA A 462 23.67 -10.64 -30.15
C ALA A 462 24.91 -10.92 -29.27
N LEU A 463 25.24 -10.03 -28.33
CA LEU A 463 26.29 -10.24 -27.33
C LEU A 463 25.93 -11.36 -26.35
N ASN A 464 24.72 -11.30 -25.77
CA ASN A 464 24.29 -12.23 -24.71
C ASN A 464 24.11 -13.66 -25.20
N PHE A 465 23.59 -13.87 -26.42
CA PHE A 465 23.41 -15.19 -27.03
C PHE A 465 24.65 -15.67 -27.79
N GLY A 466 25.68 -14.84 -27.92
CA GLY A 466 26.89 -15.17 -28.67
C GLY A 466 26.68 -15.37 -30.16
N GLN A 467 25.85 -14.51 -30.76
CA GLN A 467 25.59 -14.52 -32.20
C GLN A 467 26.72 -13.83 -32.97
N GLY A 468 27.90 -14.45 -33.01
CA GLY A 468 29.10 -13.91 -33.66
C GLY A 468 28.88 -13.40 -35.10
N PRO A 469 28.17 -14.15 -35.99
CA PRO A 469 27.87 -13.67 -37.34
C PRO A 469 27.03 -12.38 -37.35
N ARG A 470 26.03 -12.27 -36.46
CA ARG A 470 25.17 -11.08 -36.34
C ARG A 470 25.98 -9.87 -35.86
N LEU A 471 26.82 -10.06 -34.84
CA LEU A 471 27.73 -9.00 -34.37
C LEU A 471 28.65 -8.49 -35.49
N LYS A 472 29.27 -9.40 -36.26
CA LYS A 472 30.12 -9.02 -37.41
C LYS A 472 29.33 -8.26 -38.47
N GLN A 473 28.09 -8.67 -38.75
CA GLN A 473 27.21 -7.96 -39.70
C GLN A 473 26.92 -6.53 -39.20
N MET A 474 26.53 -6.38 -37.94
CA MET A 474 26.26 -5.07 -37.33
C MET A 474 27.48 -4.16 -37.39
N ILE A 475 28.66 -4.65 -36.97
CA ILE A 475 29.90 -3.86 -36.99
C ILE A 475 30.28 -3.45 -38.42
N ARG A 476 30.15 -4.35 -39.41
CA ARG A 476 30.39 -4.00 -40.82
C ARG A 476 29.44 -2.93 -41.33
N GLN A 477 28.20 -2.93 -40.87
CA GLN A 477 27.24 -1.88 -41.21
C GLN A 477 27.69 -0.56 -40.57
N MET A 478 28.04 -0.56 -39.27
CA MET A 478 28.55 0.62 -38.59
C MET A 478 29.80 1.19 -39.28
N ILE A 479 30.73 0.35 -39.77
CA ILE A 479 31.90 0.82 -40.55
C ILE A 479 31.47 1.57 -41.80
N ARG A 480 30.53 1.02 -42.58
CA ARG A 480 30.01 1.66 -43.80
C ARG A 480 29.31 2.98 -43.46
N ASP A 481 28.45 2.97 -42.46
CA ASP A 481 27.73 4.17 -42.02
C ASP A 481 28.70 5.28 -41.61
N MET A 482 29.80 4.96 -40.93
CA MET A 482 30.82 5.95 -40.55
C MET A 482 31.64 6.45 -41.74
N GLN A 483 31.94 5.58 -42.71
CA GLN A 483 32.60 5.98 -43.96
C GLN A 483 31.71 6.92 -44.79
N ASP A 484 30.41 6.64 -44.85
CA ASP A 484 29.43 7.46 -45.58
C ASP A 484 29.28 8.86 -44.95
N VAL A 485 29.42 8.95 -43.62
CA VAL A 485 29.40 10.23 -42.86
C VAL A 485 30.76 10.95 -42.90
N GLY A 486 31.84 10.27 -43.32
CA GLY A 486 33.19 10.81 -43.37
C GLY A 486 33.96 10.77 -42.04
N ASP A 487 33.56 9.93 -41.09
CA ASP A 487 34.27 9.71 -39.81
C ASP A 487 35.22 8.50 -39.94
N ASP A 488 36.33 8.72 -40.65
CA ASP A 488 37.34 7.68 -40.92
C ASP A 488 37.99 7.12 -39.64
N GLU A 489 38.14 7.96 -38.60
CA GLU A 489 38.71 7.55 -37.32
C GLU A 489 37.82 6.50 -36.64
N ARG A 490 36.51 6.77 -36.60
CA ARG A 490 35.54 5.84 -36.01
C ARG A 490 35.35 4.60 -36.85
N ALA A 491 35.40 4.71 -38.18
CA ALA A 491 35.39 3.57 -39.08
C ALA A 491 36.59 2.64 -38.84
N ALA A 492 37.80 3.20 -38.68
CA ALA A 492 39.00 2.44 -38.35
C ALA A 492 38.86 1.72 -36.99
N LYS A 493 38.35 2.42 -35.96
CA LYS A 493 38.09 1.82 -34.64
C LYS A 493 37.10 0.66 -34.70
N PHE A 494 36.03 0.77 -35.49
CA PHE A 494 35.11 -0.35 -35.71
C PHE A 494 35.76 -1.48 -36.51
N GLY A 495 36.71 -1.18 -37.41
CA GLY A 495 37.57 -2.17 -38.06
C GLY A 495 38.40 -2.98 -37.06
N ASP A 496 39.00 -2.32 -36.07
CA ASP A 496 39.75 -2.98 -34.99
C ASP A 496 38.84 -3.84 -34.12
N ILE A 497 37.66 -3.34 -33.79
CA ILE A 497 36.63 -4.08 -33.05
C ILE A 497 36.19 -5.32 -33.85
N LEU A 498 36.00 -5.19 -35.17
CA LEU A 498 35.63 -6.30 -36.05
C LEU A 498 36.66 -7.43 -36.05
N CYS A 499 37.95 -7.08 -36.00
CA CYS A 499 39.05 -8.04 -35.89
C CYS A 499 39.07 -8.73 -34.52
N ASN A 500 38.63 -8.04 -33.48
CA ASN A 500 38.68 -8.48 -32.08
C ASN A 500 37.31 -8.82 -31.45
N VAL A 501 36.30 -9.13 -32.27
CA VAL A 501 34.95 -9.53 -31.79
C VAL A 501 34.98 -10.65 -30.74
N PRO A 502 35.82 -11.71 -30.86
CA PRO A 502 35.88 -12.76 -29.85
C PRO A 502 36.21 -12.21 -28.45
N THR A 503 37.12 -11.24 -28.36
CA THR A 503 37.54 -10.60 -27.11
C THR A 503 36.39 -9.84 -26.45
N LEU A 504 35.59 -9.11 -27.25
CA LEU A 504 34.41 -8.41 -26.75
C LEU A 504 33.34 -9.40 -26.28
N TRP A 505 33.10 -10.46 -27.06
CA TRP A 505 32.09 -11.45 -26.74
C TRP A 505 32.42 -12.23 -25.45
N GLU A 506 33.67 -12.65 -25.29
CA GLU A 506 34.09 -13.45 -24.12
C GLU A 506 33.83 -12.71 -22.80
N ARG A 507 33.90 -11.37 -22.79
CA ARG A 507 33.59 -10.53 -21.63
C ARG A 507 32.13 -10.65 -21.16
N TYR A 508 31.18 -10.88 -22.07
CA TYR A 508 29.75 -10.94 -21.78
C TYR A 508 29.17 -12.36 -21.82
N ARG A 509 29.96 -13.35 -22.21
CA ARG A 509 29.55 -14.75 -22.35
C ARG A 509 29.08 -15.38 -21.03
N HIS A 510 29.79 -15.11 -19.94
CA HIS A 510 29.49 -15.67 -18.61
C HIS A 510 28.60 -14.77 -17.76
N VAL A 511 28.72 -13.45 -17.95
CA VAL A 511 27.92 -12.44 -17.27
C VAL A 511 27.19 -11.64 -18.35
N PRO A 512 25.94 -11.99 -18.69
CA PRO A 512 25.21 -11.31 -19.75
C PRO A 512 24.97 -9.85 -19.36
N LEU A 513 25.02 -8.99 -20.37
CA LEU A 513 24.67 -7.59 -20.28
C LEU A 513 23.18 -7.45 -20.00
N LYS A 514 22.81 -6.94 -18.82
CA LYS A 514 21.41 -6.88 -18.36
C LYS A 514 20.74 -5.55 -18.68
N SER A 515 19.41 -5.52 -18.69
CA SER A 515 18.65 -4.29 -18.92
C SER A 515 18.19 -3.65 -17.61
N ARG A 516 18.00 -2.34 -17.61
CA ARG A 516 17.38 -1.53 -16.57
C ARG A 516 16.35 -0.61 -17.21
N ILE A 517 15.30 -0.29 -16.46
CA ILE A 517 14.21 0.57 -16.92
C ILE A 517 13.96 1.64 -15.86
N GLY A 518 14.11 2.89 -16.28
CA GLY A 518 14.00 4.06 -15.43
C GLY A 518 12.77 4.89 -15.77
N SER A 519 12.12 5.47 -14.76
CA SER A 519 11.20 6.58 -15.04
C SER A 519 11.94 7.91 -15.19
N GLY A 520 13.07 8.09 -14.51
CA GLY A 520 13.81 9.35 -14.46
C GLY A 520 12.95 10.52 -13.96
N SER A 521 12.01 10.25 -13.05
CA SER A 521 10.87 11.12 -12.82
C SER A 521 11.21 12.46 -12.14
N ALA A 522 11.49 13.46 -12.97
CA ALA A 522 11.24 14.87 -12.74
C ALA A 522 10.31 15.45 -13.81
N ASN A 523 9.49 14.65 -14.52
CA ASN A 523 8.58 15.22 -15.52
C ASN A 523 7.54 16.13 -14.83
N ARG A 524 7.54 17.40 -15.24
CA ARG A 524 6.73 18.50 -14.71
C ARG A 524 5.59 18.93 -15.62
N SER A 525 5.56 18.42 -16.85
CA SER A 525 4.49 18.56 -17.83
C SER A 525 3.35 17.53 -17.68
N ARG A 526 3.33 16.74 -16.59
CA ARG A 526 2.26 15.76 -16.23
C ARG A 526 2.08 14.57 -17.18
N SER A 527 3.01 14.30 -18.09
CA SER A 527 2.85 13.24 -19.11
C SER A 527 3.06 11.82 -18.58
N PHE A 528 3.87 11.60 -17.54
CA PHE A 528 4.04 10.28 -16.91
C PHE A 528 4.54 10.39 -15.45
N GLY A 529 4.50 9.27 -14.71
CA GLY A 529 4.95 9.21 -13.32
C GLY A 529 5.87 8.04 -13.04
N MET A 530 6.39 8.00 -11.81
CA MET A 530 7.27 6.94 -11.31
C MET A 530 6.62 5.56 -11.32
N GLY A 531 7.40 4.52 -11.66
CA GLY A 531 7.08 3.12 -11.43
C GLY A 531 6.56 2.33 -12.62
N PHE A 532 7.00 1.08 -12.70
CA PHE A 532 6.60 0.09 -13.70
C PHE A 532 6.08 -1.19 -13.03
N VAL A 533 5.26 -1.94 -13.75
CA VAL A 533 4.80 -3.26 -13.35
C VAL A 533 4.75 -4.22 -14.53
N VAL A 534 5.14 -5.47 -14.29
CA VAL A 534 4.95 -6.56 -15.26
C VAL A 534 3.53 -7.10 -15.13
N THR A 535 2.72 -6.95 -16.18
CA THR A 535 1.28 -7.25 -16.17
C THR A 535 0.99 -8.73 -15.87
N ASP A 536 1.86 -9.63 -16.31
CA ASP A 536 1.77 -11.08 -16.08
C ASP A 536 1.80 -11.47 -14.58
N THR A 537 2.33 -10.59 -13.73
CA THR A 537 2.44 -10.83 -12.27
C THR A 537 1.25 -10.28 -11.49
N LEU A 538 0.31 -9.62 -12.16
CA LEU A 538 -0.87 -9.02 -11.54
C LEU A 538 -2.09 -9.96 -11.55
N PRO A 539 -3.06 -9.74 -10.64
CA PRO A 539 -4.35 -10.40 -10.75
C PRO A 539 -4.99 -10.13 -12.11
N TYR A 540 -5.61 -11.14 -12.71
CA TYR A 540 -6.24 -11.06 -14.05
C TYR A 540 -7.11 -9.80 -14.27
N ARG A 541 -7.89 -9.40 -13.24
CA ARG A 541 -8.75 -8.21 -13.30
C ARG A 541 -7.97 -6.90 -13.41
N SER A 542 -6.79 -6.86 -12.79
CA SER A 542 -5.92 -5.69 -12.82
C SER A 542 -5.15 -5.63 -14.14
N ALA A 543 -4.69 -6.78 -14.66
CA ALA A 543 -4.07 -6.85 -15.98
C ALA A 543 -5.03 -6.33 -17.05
N ARG A 544 -6.26 -6.86 -17.09
CA ARG A 544 -7.30 -6.38 -18.01
C ARG A 544 -7.64 -4.89 -17.85
N PHE A 545 -7.60 -4.36 -16.62
CA PHE A 545 -7.83 -2.94 -16.37
C PHE A 545 -6.72 -2.07 -16.98
N LEU A 546 -5.47 -2.54 -16.94
CA LEU A 546 -4.35 -1.84 -17.58
C LEU A 546 -4.42 -1.98 -19.10
N ASP A 547 -4.83 -3.13 -19.64
CA ASP A 547 -5.02 -3.31 -21.09
C ASP A 547 -6.13 -2.39 -21.66
N GLU A 548 -7.18 -2.12 -20.87
CA GLU A 548 -8.29 -1.22 -21.25
C GLU A 548 -7.96 0.26 -21.05
N SER A 549 -6.86 0.60 -20.37
CA SER A 549 -6.47 1.98 -20.06
C SER A 549 -5.48 2.52 -21.10
N GLU A 550 -5.65 3.78 -21.51
CA GLU A 550 -4.69 4.47 -22.39
C GLU A 550 -3.36 4.69 -21.64
N HIS A 551 -2.36 3.85 -21.93
CA HIS A 551 -1.00 3.97 -21.42
C HIS A 551 -0.01 4.20 -22.58
N VAL A 552 1.15 4.76 -22.25
CA VAL A 552 2.27 4.83 -23.19
C VAL A 552 2.76 3.41 -23.46
N ASP A 553 2.81 3.02 -24.74
CA ASP A 553 3.34 1.72 -25.16
C ASP A 553 4.85 1.66 -24.85
N ILE A 554 5.22 0.76 -23.93
CA ILE A 554 6.62 0.51 -23.56
C ILE A 554 7.10 -0.69 -24.39
N PRO A 555 8.12 -0.52 -25.26
CA PRO A 555 8.58 -1.58 -26.17
C PRO A 555 9.51 -2.58 -25.45
N ILE A 556 9.14 -3.05 -24.26
CA ILE A 556 9.94 -4.00 -23.47
C ILE A 556 9.08 -5.16 -22.99
N HIS A 557 9.59 -6.36 -23.24
CA HIS A 557 9.03 -7.60 -22.75
C HIS A 557 9.94 -8.21 -21.66
N ALA A 558 9.39 -8.39 -20.46
CA ALA A 558 10.02 -9.09 -19.35
C ALA A 558 9.52 -10.54 -19.29
N THR A 559 10.43 -11.50 -19.47
CA THR A 559 10.13 -12.91 -19.24
C THR A 559 10.10 -13.21 -17.74
N VAL A 560 9.02 -13.84 -17.27
CA VAL A 560 8.80 -14.14 -15.85
C VAL A 560 8.55 -15.63 -15.63
N GLU A 561 9.17 -16.17 -14.58
CA GLU A 561 8.93 -17.52 -14.11
C GLU A 561 8.07 -17.51 -12.84
N ARG A 562 7.02 -18.34 -12.83
CA ARG A 562 6.16 -18.56 -11.66
C ARG A 562 6.67 -19.73 -10.84
N HIS A 563 7.18 -19.46 -9.64
CA HIS A 563 7.66 -20.48 -8.71
C HIS A 563 6.62 -20.71 -7.62
N ARG A 564 6.02 -21.90 -7.55
CA ARG A 564 5.04 -22.29 -6.53
C ARG A 564 5.63 -23.37 -5.64
N ILE A 565 5.83 -23.05 -4.37
CA ILE A 565 6.50 -23.89 -3.38
C ILE A 565 5.45 -24.39 -2.39
N TYR A 566 5.30 -25.71 -2.30
CA TYR A 566 4.45 -26.36 -1.29
C TYR A 566 5.30 -26.86 -0.13
N ARG A 567 5.03 -26.36 1.07
CA ARG A 567 5.71 -26.78 2.31
C ARG A 567 4.80 -27.65 3.14
N GLU A 568 5.38 -28.64 3.80
CA GLU A 568 4.64 -29.38 4.82
C GLU A 568 4.52 -28.51 6.07
N PRO A 569 3.33 -28.43 6.69
CA PRO A 569 3.17 -27.64 7.90
C PRO A 569 4.10 -28.18 8.99
N GLU A 570 4.93 -27.31 9.58
CA GLU A 570 5.98 -27.67 10.55
C GLU A 570 5.45 -28.34 11.83
N GLN A 571 4.13 -28.38 12.07
CA GLN A 571 3.52 -28.96 13.27
C GLN A 571 2.67 -30.19 12.96
N HIS A 572 3.10 -31.33 13.50
CA HIS A 572 2.32 -32.55 13.65
C HIS A 572 1.18 -32.40 14.69
N GLU A 573 0.21 -31.49 14.49
CA GLU A 573 -1.05 -31.63 15.21
C GLU A 573 -1.85 -32.79 14.59
N HIS A 574 -2.46 -33.62 15.44
CA HIS A 574 -3.28 -34.81 15.11
C HIS A 574 -4.44 -34.57 14.11
N ARG A 575 -4.61 -33.36 13.59
CA ARG A 575 -5.55 -32.97 12.52
C ARG A 575 -5.07 -33.30 11.09
N GLY A 576 -3.84 -33.81 10.90
CA GLY A 576 -3.32 -34.21 9.59
C GLY A 576 -3.85 -35.55 9.03
N LYS A 577 -4.41 -36.43 9.88
CA LYS A 577 -4.84 -37.78 9.46
C LYS A 577 -5.89 -37.80 8.33
N PRO A 578 -6.99 -37.02 8.33
CA PRO A 578 -7.97 -37.07 7.24
C PRO A 578 -7.43 -36.51 5.91
N TRP A 579 -6.53 -35.53 5.97
CA TRP A 579 -5.94 -34.94 4.76
C TRP A 579 -4.98 -35.88 4.05
N SER A 580 -4.28 -36.75 4.79
CA SER A 580 -3.38 -37.74 4.20
C SER A 580 -4.10 -38.74 3.27
N PHE A 581 -5.30 -39.18 3.66
CA PHE A 581 -6.16 -40.03 2.82
C PHE A 581 -6.73 -39.26 1.63
N LEU A 582 -7.16 -38.01 1.82
CA LEU A 582 -7.65 -37.19 0.71
C LEU A 582 -6.55 -36.85 -0.32
N ARG A 583 -5.27 -36.82 0.07
CA ARG A 583 -4.14 -36.59 -0.85
C ARG A 583 -3.90 -37.73 -1.84
N THR A 584 -4.41 -38.94 -1.59
CA THR A 584 -4.28 -40.06 -2.53
C THR A 584 -5.29 -39.96 -3.68
N LEU A 585 -6.27 -39.05 -3.61
CA LEU A 585 -7.19 -38.79 -4.70
C LEU A 585 -6.53 -37.95 -5.82
N PRO A 586 -6.82 -38.23 -7.09
CA PRO A 586 -6.34 -37.43 -8.22
C PRO A 586 -6.68 -35.95 -8.03
N GLY A 587 -5.70 -35.05 -8.21
CA GLY A 587 -5.86 -33.60 -8.06
C GLY A 587 -5.88 -33.08 -6.62
N CYS A 588 -5.78 -33.97 -5.61
CA CYS A 588 -5.83 -33.59 -4.19
C CYS A 588 -4.46 -33.65 -3.48
N SER A 589 -3.38 -33.89 -4.20
CA SER A 589 -2.01 -34.08 -3.67
C SER A 589 -1.50 -32.92 -2.80
N ASN A 590 -2.02 -31.71 -3.04
CA ASN A 590 -1.56 -30.48 -2.40
C ASN A 590 -2.44 -30.08 -1.19
N LEU A 591 -3.49 -30.85 -0.87
CA LEU A 591 -4.41 -30.49 0.21
C LEU A 591 -3.70 -30.48 1.58
N GLY A 592 -3.83 -29.35 2.29
CA GLY A 592 -3.24 -29.17 3.62
C GLY A 592 -1.73 -28.98 3.64
N ARG A 593 -1.10 -28.70 2.49
CA ARG A 593 0.25 -28.11 2.43
C ARG A 593 0.16 -26.59 2.49
N GLU A 594 1.15 -25.95 3.08
CA GLU A 594 1.32 -24.51 2.96
C GLU A 594 1.79 -24.20 1.54
N ASP A 595 1.18 -23.21 0.92
CA ASP A 595 1.45 -22.81 -0.46
C ASP A 595 2.03 -21.40 -0.46
N SER A 596 3.15 -21.23 -1.17
CA SER A 596 3.78 -19.92 -1.35
C SER A 596 4.14 -19.73 -2.81
N GLU A 597 3.82 -18.55 -3.34
CA GLU A 597 4.04 -18.21 -4.73
C GLU A 597 5.04 -17.04 -4.82
N SER A 598 6.02 -17.18 -5.69
CA SER A 598 7.01 -16.13 -5.98
C SER A 598 7.25 -16.00 -7.48
N TRP A 599 7.45 -14.77 -7.93
CA TRP A 599 7.79 -14.45 -9.30
C TRP A 599 9.27 -14.13 -9.40
N LYS A 600 9.93 -14.66 -10.43
CA LYS A 600 11.32 -14.35 -10.75
C LYS A 600 11.43 -13.84 -12.17
N GLU A 601 12.03 -12.67 -12.31
CA GLU A 601 12.40 -12.12 -13.61
C GLU A 601 13.63 -12.85 -14.15
N THR A 602 13.57 -13.28 -15.41
CA THR A 602 14.68 -13.95 -16.10
C THR A 602 15.44 -13.00 -17.01
N VAL A 603 14.76 -12.40 -17.98
CA VAL A 603 15.36 -11.53 -19.01
C VAL A 603 14.36 -10.47 -19.46
N MET A 604 14.82 -9.23 -19.59
CA MET A 604 14.11 -8.13 -20.26
C MET A 604 14.69 -7.93 -21.67
N ARG A 605 13.83 -7.89 -22.69
CA ARG A 605 14.23 -7.66 -24.10
C ARG A 605 13.35 -6.59 -24.73
N VAL A 606 13.92 -5.88 -25.71
CA VAL A 606 13.16 -4.96 -26.54
C VAL A 606 12.23 -5.76 -27.45
N SER A 607 10.95 -5.37 -27.49
CA SER A 607 9.92 -6.05 -28.25
C SER A 607 8.88 -5.04 -28.72
N ARG A 608 8.29 -5.27 -29.89
CA ARG A 608 7.16 -4.45 -30.38
C ARG A 608 5.93 -4.55 -29.47
N HIS A 609 5.77 -5.70 -28.80
CA HIS A 609 4.72 -5.91 -27.81
C HIS A 609 5.36 -6.12 -26.45
N GLY A 610 5.28 -5.09 -25.61
CA GLY A 610 5.72 -5.14 -24.22
C GLY A 610 4.65 -5.71 -23.28
N ASN A 611 5.08 -6.26 -22.15
CA ASN A 611 4.22 -6.66 -21.03
C ASN A 611 4.50 -5.83 -19.76
N ILE A 612 5.19 -4.70 -19.93
CA ILE A 612 5.47 -3.74 -18.88
C ILE A 612 4.60 -2.50 -19.09
N VAL A 613 3.95 -2.05 -18.03
CA VAL A 613 3.10 -0.86 -18.05
C VAL A 613 3.58 0.12 -16.99
N ASN A 614 3.56 1.42 -17.32
CA ASN A 614 3.82 2.48 -16.35
C ASN A 614 2.63 2.58 -15.37
N LEU A 615 2.91 2.70 -14.07
CA LEU A 615 1.91 2.72 -13.00
C LEU A 615 1.16 4.06 -12.85
N ASN A 616 1.37 5.03 -13.74
CA ASN A 616 0.59 6.26 -13.76
C ASN A 616 -0.70 6.08 -14.58
N GLY A 617 -1.78 6.71 -14.11
CA GLY A 617 -3.01 6.85 -14.89
C GLY A 617 -2.83 7.74 -16.13
N PRO A 618 -3.87 7.83 -16.99
CA PRO A 618 -3.85 8.69 -18.16
C PRO A 618 -3.51 10.14 -17.77
N ILE A 619 -2.88 10.86 -18.71
CA ILE A 619 -2.43 12.25 -18.56
C ILE A 619 -3.60 13.10 -18.05
N THR A 620 -3.61 13.41 -16.75
CA THR A 620 -4.69 14.20 -16.15
C THR A 620 -4.61 15.63 -16.68
N PRO A 621 -5.73 16.21 -17.17
CA PRO A 621 -5.76 17.62 -17.57
C PRO A 621 -5.45 18.54 -16.38
N SER A 622 -5.13 19.80 -16.68
CA SER A 622 -4.76 20.86 -15.72
C SER A 622 -5.59 20.86 -14.41
N PRO A 623 -5.06 21.25 -13.23
CA PRO A 623 -5.78 21.18 -11.95
C PRO A 623 -7.02 22.08 -11.94
N VAL A 624 -7.07 23.06 -12.85
CA VAL A 624 -8.23 23.89 -13.15
C VAL A 624 -9.40 23.06 -13.71
N LEU A 625 -9.12 22.02 -14.50
CA LEU A 625 -10.13 21.12 -15.07
C LEU A 625 -10.65 20.09 -14.04
N GLU A 626 -9.81 19.64 -13.11
CA GLU A 626 -10.24 18.87 -11.93
C GLU A 626 -11.16 19.71 -11.04
N LYS A 627 -10.78 20.96 -10.70
CA LYS A 627 -11.65 21.92 -9.98
C LYS A 627 -13.02 22.07 -10.66
N ARG A 628 -13.08 22.05 -12.01
CA ARG A 628 -14.33 22.24 -12.78
C ARG A 628 -15.22 20.99 -12.87
N ARG A 629 -14.66 19.77 -12.97
CA ARG A 629 -15.43 18.51 -12.91
C ARG A 629 -16.00 18.22 -11.51
N GLU A 630 -15.33 18.72 -10.48
CA GLU A 630 -15.66 18.44 -9.07
C GLU A 630 -16.76 19.34 -8.46
N GLN A 631 -17.17 20.42 -9.14
CA GLN A 631 -18.31 21.27 -8.76
C GLN A 631 -19.68 20.64 -9.06
N SER A 632 -19.72 19.40 -9.53
CA SER A 632 -20.98 18.65 -9.70
C SER A 632 -21.59 18.26 -8.34
N SER A 633 -22.92 18.31 -8.27
CA SER A 633 -23.68 17.95 -7.07
C SER A 633 -23.33 16.53 -6.59
N PRO A 634 -23.38 16.25 -5.27
CA PRO A 634 -23.09 14.92 -4.76
C PRO A 634 -24.03 13.88 -5.40
N GLY A 635 -23.46 12.91 -6.12
CA GLY A 635 -24.24 11.83 -6.72
C GLY A 635 -24.89 10.91 -5.66
N LEU A 636 -25.82 10.06 -6.11
CA LEU A 636 -26.54 9.05 -5.29
C LEU A 636 -25.63 8.16 -4.42
N HIS A 637 -24.35 8.04 -4.78
CA HIS A 637 -23.38 7.27 -4.02
C HIS A 637 -23.08 7.87 -2.63
N TYR A 638 -23.08 9.20 -2.51
CA TYR A 638 -22.85 9.92 -1.27
C TYR A 638 -24.15 10.13 -0.52
N LEU A 639 -25.10 9.19 -0.53
CA LEU A 639 -26.32 9.29 0.28
C LEU A 639 -26.05 8.86 1.72
N ASN A 640 -26.79 9.47 2.66
CA ASN A 640 -26.65 9.15 4.07
C ASN A 640 -26.98 7.67 4.30
N SER A 641 -26.19 6.98 5.14
CA SER A 641 -26.36 5.54 5.35
C SER A 641 -27.77 5.18 5.83
N SER A 642 -28.41 6.06 6.60
CA SER A 642 -29.78 5.85 7.09
C SER A 642 -30.78 5.85 5.94
N VAL A 643 -30.66 6.81 5.01
CA VAL A 643 -31.51 6.92 3.82
C VAL A 643 -31.26 5.74 2.89
N THR A 644 -29.99 5.40 2.63
CA THR A 644 -29.63 4.25 1.80
C THR A 644 -30.14 2.94 2.41
N ASN A 645 -30.05 2.77 3.73
CA ASN A 645 -30.54 1.57 4.42
C ASN A 645 -32.07 1.44 4.32
N VAL A 646 -32.81 2.55 4.46
CA VAL A 646 -34.28 2.56 4.27
C VAL A 646 -34.63 2.19 2.82
N LEU A 647 -33.97 2.81 1.84
CA LEU A 647 -34.19 2.49 0.42
C LEU A 647 -33.90 1.02 0.10
N LYS A 648 -32.83 0.45 0.65
CA LYS A 648 -32.49 -0.98 0.50
C LYS A 648 -33.58 -1.89 1.07
N VAL A 649 -34.08 -1.58 2.27
CA VAL A 649 -35.16 -2.37 2.89
C VAL A 649 -36.43 -2.27 2.06
N LEU A 650 -36.81 -1.08 1.58
CA LEU A 650 -37.97 -0.89 0.70
C LEU A 650 -37.83 -1.65 -0.62
N LEU A 651 -36.65 -1.59 -1.25
CA LEU A 651 -36.37 -2.29 -2.51
C LEU A 651 -36.53 -3.81 -2.39
N GLY A 652 -36.21 -4.40 -1.23
CA GLY A 652 -36.46 -5.81 -0.97
C GLY A 652 -37.89 -6.10 -0.51
N PHE A 653 -38.45 -5.24 0.35
CA PHE A 653 -39.74 -5.48 1.00
C PHE A 653 -40.91 -5.35 0.02
N ILE A 654 -40.91 -4.35 -0.86
CA ILE A 654 -42.01 -4.11 -1.80
C ILE A 654 -42.23 -5.33 -2.73
N PRO A 655 -41.20 -5.87 -3.43
CA PRO A 655 -41.39 -7.05 -4.27
C PRO A 655 -41.80 -8.28 -3.46
N ALA A 656 -41.22 -8.49 -2.27
CA ALA A 656 -41.58 -9.62 -1.43
C ALA A 656 -43.04 -9.53 -0.96
N PHE A 657 -43.49 -8.35 -0.52
CA PHE A 657 -44.87 -8.12 -0.07
C PHE A 657 -45.88 -8.46 -1.17
N PHE A 658 -45.67 -7.96 -2.39
CA PHE A 658 -46.53 -8.29 -3.53
C PHE A 658 -46.44 -9.77 -3.93
N SER A 659 -45.27 -10.40 -3.82
CA SER A 659 -45.11 -11.83 -4.08
C SER A 659 -45.91 -12.69 -3.10
N PHE A 660 -45.89 -12.37 -1.80
CA PHE A 660 -46.67 -13.08 -0.78
C PHE A 660 -48.19 -12.87 -0.98
N LEU A 661 -48.62 -11.66 -1.36
CA LEU A 661 -50.02 -11.40 -1.68
C LEU A 661 -50.51 -12.15 -2.92
N TYR A 662 -49.65 -12.31 -3.93
CA TYR A 662 -49.99 -12.96 -5.19
C TYR A 662 -50.01 -14.50 -5.08
N THR A 663 -49.17 -15.07 -4.23
CA THR A 663 -48.89 -16.53 -4.25
C THR A 663 -49.47 -17.34 -3.09
N GLN A 664 -49.96 -16.70 -2.02
CA GLN A 664 -50.37 -17.41 -0.80
C GLN A 664 -51.88 -17.36 -0.58
N ASP A 665 -52.50 -18.54 -0.47
CA ASP A 665 -53.94 -18.68 -0.26
C ASP A 665 -54.38 -18.36 1.18
N TRP A 666 -53.48 -18.48 2.15
CA TRP A 666 -53.78 -18.21 3.56
C TRP A 666 -53.65 -16.71 3.88
N TRP A 667 -54.77 -16.08 4.27
CA TRP A 667 -54.84 -14.63 4.55
C TRP A 667 -53.75 -14.11 5.50
N PHE A 668 -53.40 -14.89 6.54
CA PHE A 668 -52.39 -14.47 7.51
C PHE A 668 -51.00 -14.43 6.87
N LEU A 669 -50.65 -15.45 6.08
CA LEU A 669 -49.35 -15.52 5.41
C LEU A 669 -49.26 -14.52 4.24
N ALA A 670 -50.37 -14.24 3.55
CA ALA A 670 -50.42 -13.26 2.47
C ALA A 670 -50.08 -11.84 2.98
N TRP A 671 -50.62 -11.43 4.14
CA TRP A 671 -50.37 -10.10 4.70
C TRP A 671 -49.12 -10.02 5.60
N PHE A 672 -48.86 -11.03 6.42
CA PHE A 672 -47.76 -11.03 7.40
C PHE A 672 -46.53 -11.84 6.98
N GLY A 673 -46.61 -12.64 5.92
CA GLY A 673 -45.51 -13.52 5.49
C GLY A 673 -44.22 -12.78 5.19
N SER A 674 -44.30 -11.64 4.51
CA SER A 674 -43.14 -10.76 4.25
C SER A 674 -42.48 -10.25 5.55
N PHE A 675 -43.26 -9.84 6.54
CA PHE A 675 -42.78 -9.38 7.85
C PHE A 675 -42.10 -10.52 8.62
N ILE A 676 -42.70 -11.72 8.64
CA ILE A 676 -42.11 -12.90 9.27
C ILE A 676 -40.80 -13.28 8.59
N TRP A 677 -40.77 -13.27 7.26
CA TRP A 677 -39.60 -13.61 6.46
C TRP A 677 -38.42 -12.64 6.69
N PHE A 678 -38.71 -11.35 6.75
CA PHE A 678 -37.74 -10.31 7.10
C PHE A 678 -37.32 -10.42 8.57
N GLY A 679 -38.24 -10.73 9.48
CA GLY A 679 -37.96 -10.96 10.89
C GLY A 679 -36.96 -12.09 11.12
N ILE A 680 -37.19 -13.27 10.50
CA ILE A 680 -36.27 -14.42 10.56
C ILE A 680 -34.88 -14.01 10.06
N THR A 681 -34.82 -13.33 8.92
CA THR A 681 -33.56 -12.89 8.31
C THR A 681 -32.82 -11.85 9.17
N GLY A 682 -33.55 -10.92 9.79
CA GLY A 682 -33.00 -9.93 10.71
C GLY A 682 -32.39 -10.60 11.95
N VAL A 683 -33.14 -11.48 12.61
CA VAL A 683 -32.68 -12.26 13.78
C VAL A 683 -31.47 -13.11 13.42
N ARG A 684 -31.50 -13.80 12.27
CA ARG A 684 -30.37 -14.60 11.76
C ARG A 684 -29.09 -13.79 11.66
N ASN A 685 -29.13 -12.57 11.10
CA ASN A 685 -27.93 -11.73 10.97
C ASN A 685 -27.39 -11.28 12.33
N VAL A 686 -28.28 -10.95 13.28
CA VAL A 686 -27.88 -10.62 14.65
C VAL A 686 -27.21 -11.84 15.31
N MET A 687 -27.83 -13.02 15.24
CA MET A 687 -27.25 -14.25 15.80
C MET A 687 -25.90 -14.59 15.18
N GLN A 688 -25.77 -14.48 13.86
CA GLN A 688 -24.52 -14.70 13.14
C GLN A 688 -23.39 -13.80 13.67
N MET A 689 -23.63 -12.49 13.80
CA MET A 689 -22.61 -11.53 14.25
C MET A 689 -22.23 -11.75 15.72
N VAL A 690 -23.21 -12.10 16.57
CA VAL A 690 -22.98 -12.44 17.98
C VAL A 690 -22.19 -13.74 18.13
N LEU A 691 -22.51 -14.77 17.34
CA LEU A 691 -21.77 -16.04 17.29
C LEU A 691 -20.33 -15.84 16.81
N ALA A 692 -20.13 -15.03 15.77
CA ALA A 692 -18.80 -14.71 15.22
C ALA A 692 -17.89 -13.98 16.22
N ALA A 693 -18.47 -13.18 17.12
CA ALA A 693 -17.76 -12.47 18.18
C ALA A 693 -17.66 -13.26 19.50
N LYS A 694 -18.40 -14.37 19.64
CA LYS A 694 -18.55 -15.15 20.89
C LYS A 694 -19.15 -14.33 22.04
N GLY A 695 -20.05 -13.40 21.72
CA GLY A 695 -20.61 -12.40 22.65
C GLY A 695 -21.48 -12.92 23.82
N LEU A 696 -21.66 -14.23 23.93
CA LEU A 696 -22.38 -14.90 25.03
C LEU A 696 -21.50 -15.28 26.22
N TYR A 697 -20.16 -15.13 26.12
CA TYR A 697 -19.24 -15.42 27.22
C TYR A 697 -18.93 -14.18 28.07
N ARG A 698 -19.11 -14.29 29.39
CA ARG A 698 -18.99 -13.25 30.43
C ARG A 698 -17.65 -12.50 30.54
N ASN A 699 -16.62 -12.89 29.78
CA ASN A 699 -15.24 -12.41 29.97
C ASN A 699 -14.77 -11.37 28.92
N SER A 700 -15.62 -10.99 27.96
CA SER A 700 -15.39 -9.88 27.01
C SER A 700 -16.10 -8.63 27.50
N LEU A 701 -15.46 -7.45 27.41
CA LEU A 701 -16.04 -6.18 27.85
C LEU A 701 -16.94 -5.52 26.78
N MET A 702 -16.96 -6.04 25.56
CA MET A 702 -17.78 -5.52 24.46
C MET A 702 -19.24 -5.96 24.60
N HIS A 703 -20.17 -5.01 24.44
CA HIS A 703 -21.59 -5.33 24.44
C HIS A 703 -21.99 -5.96 23.11
N TRP A 704 -22.93 -6.91 23.12
CA TRP A 704 -23.41 -7.56 21.89
C TRP A 704 -23.93 -6.59 20.82
N ARG A 705 -24.41 -5.39 21.21
CA ARG A 705 -24.92 -4.37 20.29
C ARG A 705 -23.82 -3.75 19.43
N ASP A 706 -22.60 -3.66 19.97
CA ASP A 706 -21.45 -3.09 19.26
C ASP A 706 -20.93 -4.02 18.14
N HIS A 707 -21.32 -5.29 18.18
CA HIS A 707 -21.03 -6.26 17.13
C HIS A 707 -22.05 -6.25 15.98
N VAL A 708 -23.21 -5.59 16.13
CA VAL A 708 -24.30 -5.64 15.15
C VAL A 708 -24.21 -4.45 14.19
N SER A 709 -23.86 -4.73 12.93
CA SER A 709 -23.85 -3.71 11.88
C SER A 709 -25.22 -3.61 11.19
N VAL A 710 -25.93 -2.51 11.44
CA VAL A 710 -27.27 -2.26 10.85
C VAL A 710 -27.25 -2.30 9.33
N SER A 711 -26.23 -1.72 8.69
CA SER A 711 -26.16 -1.70 7.21
C SER A 711 -26.06 -3.11 6.59
N ARG A 712 -25.33 -4.03 7.24
CA ARG A 712 -25.20 -5.43 6.77
C ARG A 712 -26.51 -6.20 6.92
N ILE A 713 -27.32 -5.87 7.94
CA ILE A 713 -28.68 -6.39 8.10
C ILE A 713 -29.55 -5.88 6.95
N CYS A 714 -29.57 -4.57 6.69
CA CYS A 714 -30.34 -3.97 5.60
C CYS A 714 -29.98 -4.55 4.23
N ASP A 715 -28.69 -4.77 3.95
CA ASP A 715 -28.24 -5.47 2.75
C ASP A 715 -28.81 -6.89 2.66
N SER A 716 -28.76 -7.65 3.77
CA SER A 716 -29.30 -9.01 3.80
C SER A 716 -30.80 -9.06 3.60
N LEU A 717 -31.54 -8.09 4.15
CA LEU A 717 -32.99 -7.94 3.97
C LEU A 717 -33.34 -7.62 2.53
N MET A 718 -32.58 -6.73 1.88
CA MET A 718 -32.75 -6.41 0.46
C MET A 718 -32.61 -7.65 -0.43
N TYR A 719 -31.49 -8.38 -0.33
CA TYR A 719 -31.29 -9.59 -1.14
C TYR A 719 -32.29 -10.69 -0.83
N THR A 720 -32.69 -10.82 0.44
CA THR A 720 -33.70 -11.82 0.80
C THR A 720 -35.06 -11.46 0.21
N GLY A 721 -35.46 -10.19 0.23
CA GLY A 721 -36.71 -9.76 -0.39
C GLY A 721 -36.73 -9.97 -1.91
N ILE A 722 -35.64 -9.62 -2.60
CA ILE A 722 -35.49 -9.87 -4.04
C ILE A 722 -35.53 -11.38 -4.35
N SER A 723 -34.98 -12.22 -3.47
CA SER A 723 -35.00 -13.68 -3.66
C SER A 723 -36.40 -14.27 -3.65
N VAL A 724 -37.32 -13.73 -2.84
CA VAL A 724 -38.72 -14.21 -2.79
C VAL A 724 -39.39 -13.96 -4.14
N PHE A 725 -39.28 -12.75 -4.67
CA PHE A 725 -39.84 -12.42 -5.99
C PHE A 725 -39.22 -13.28 -7.10
N LEU A 726 -37.90 -13.44 -7.09
CA LEU A 726 -37.19 -14.25 -8.08
C LEU A 726 -37.64 -15.72 -8.07
N LEU A 727 -37.74 -16.34 -6.89
CA LEU A 727 -38.00 -17.77 -6.77
C LEU A 727 -39.49 -18.10 -6.91
N GLU A 728 -40.36 -17.31 -6.29
CA GLU A 728 -41.79 -17.58 -6.22
C GLU A 728 -42.52 -17.09 -7.46
N VAL A 729 -42.28 -15.85 -7.91
CA VAL A 729 -43.03 -15.27 -9.05
C VAL A 729 -42.34 -15.62 -10.37
N LEU A 730 -41.02 -15.39 -10.47
CA LEU A 730 -40.33 -15.56 -11.74
C LEU A 730 -40.01 -17.00 -12.08
N VAL A 731 -39.49 -17.79 -11.14
CA VAL A 731 -39.12 -19.18 -11.41
C VAL A 731 -40.32 -20.11 -11.30
N ARG A 732 -41.04 -20.10 -10.17
CA ARG A 732 -42.15 -21.04 -9.97
C ARG A 732 -43.34 -20.73 -10.88
N VAL A 733 -43.94 -19.55 -10.76
CA VAL A 733 -45.14 -19.21 -11.54
C VAL A 733 -44.81 -18.97 -13.02
N LEU A 734 -43.98 -17.98 -13.35
CA LEU A 734 -43.80 -17.58 -14.75
C LEU A 734 -43.02 -18.60 -15.61
N ILE A 735 -42.00 -19.28 -15.08
CA ILE A 735 -41.16 -20.19 -15.87
C ILE A 735 -41.65 -21.64 -15.79
N LEU A 736 -41.94 -22.15 -14.60
CA LEU A 736 -42.31 -23.56 -14.43
C LEU A 736 -43.79 -23.77 -14.73
N GLU A 737 -44.70 -23.03 -14.08
CA GLU A 737 -46.15 -23.18 -14.27
C GLU A 737 -46.60 -22.62 -15.63
N ASP A 738 -46.36 -21.34 -15.94
CA ASP A 738 -46.94 -20.69 -17.13
C ASP A 738 -46.22 -21.02 -18.46
N LEU A 739 -44.89 -21.20 -18.44
CA LEU A 739 -44.09 -21.39 -19.67
C LEU A 739 -43.83 -22.87 -19.99
N LEU A 740 -43.59 -23.69 -18.96
CA LEU A 740 -43.21 -25.10 -19.12
C LEU A 740 -44.34 -26.07 -18.76
N ASP A 741 -45.46 -25.59 -18.22
CA ASP A 741 -46.61 -26.39 -17.77
C ASP A 741 -46.24 -27.45 -16.72
N ILE A 742 -45.25 -27.13 -15.88
CA ILE A 742 -44.73 -27.98 -14.80
C ILE A 742 -45.25 -27.43 -13.47
N ASP A 743 -46.35 -28.00 -13.00
CA ASP A 743 -46.96 -27.60 -11.73
C ASP A 743 -46.39 -28.39 -10.52
N VAL A 744 -46.45 -27.76 -9.34
CA VAL A 744 -46.05 -28.34 -8.05
C VAL A 744 -46.88 -29.58 -7.73
N SER A 745 -48.12 -29.63 -8.20
CA SER A 745 -49.06 -30.73 -7.98
C SER A 745 -48.66 -32.00 -8.75
N GLU A 746 -48.10 -31.86 -9.95
CA GLU A 746 -47.76 -32.99 -10.83
C GLU A 746 -46.32 -33.49 -10.64
N GLN A 747 -45.35 -32.58 -10.54
CA GLN A 747 -43.92 -32.93 -10.45
C GLN A 747 -43.19 -32.18 -9.32
N PRO A 748 -43.57 -32.39 -8.05
CA PRO A 748 -43.04 -31.64 -6.91
C PRO A 748 -41.52 -31.74 -6.78
N LEU A 749 -40.94 -32.93 -7.00
CA LEU A 749 -39.50 -33.16 -6.90
C LEU A 749 -38.70 -32.32 -7.90
N LEU A 750 -39.19 -32.17 -9.13
CA LEU A 750 -38.52 -31.40 -10.18
C LEU A 750 -38.57 -29.90 -9.87
N VAL A 751 -39.74 -29.39 -9.51
CA VAL A 751 -39.94 -27.98 -9.16
C VAL A 751 -39.06 -27.58 -7.97
N PHE A 752 -39.05 -28.39 -6.90
CA PHE A 752 -38.19 -28.12 -5.74
C PHE A 752 -36.69 -28.23 -6.07
N ALA A 753 -36.27 -29.13 -6.96
CA ALA A 753 -34.88 -29.23 -7.38
C ALA A 753 -34.43 -27.99 -8.16
N VAL A 754 -35.25 -27.49 -9.09
CA VAL A 754 -34.97 -26.28 -9.87
C VAL A 754 -34.92 -25.05 -8.95
N ILE A 755 -35.92 -24.84 -8.10
CA ILE A 755 -35.96 -23.71 -7.16
C ILE A 755 -34.75 -23.71 -6.22
N ASN A 756 -34.39 -24.85 -5.64
CA ASN A 756 -33.23 -24.95 -4.75
C ASN A 756 -31.91 -24.69 -5.49
N THR A 757 -31.80 -25.13 -6.75
CA THR A 757 -30.62 -24.88 -7.59
C THR A 757 -30.48 -23.39 -7.90
N VAL A 758 -31.56 -22.74 -8.37
CA VAL A 758 -31.57 -21.29 -8.64
C VAL A 758 -31.29 -20.48 -7.38
N ASN A 759 -31.91 -20.85 -6.25
CA ASN A 759 -31.67 -20.22 -4.95
C ASN A 759 -30.20 -20.37 -4.52
N GLY A 760 -29.63 -21.57 -4.67
CA GLY A 760 -28.21 -21.84 -4.38
C GLY A 760 -27.27 -20.95 -5.21
N PHE A 761 -27.49 -20.87 -6.52
CA PHE A 761 -26.73 -19.98 -7.41
C PHE A 761 -26.93 -18.50 -7.08
N TYR A 762 -28.16 -18.07 -6.80
CA TYR A 762 -28.46 -16.70 -6.38
C TYR A 762 -27.71 -16.33 -5.11
N ILE A 763 -27.70 -17.21 -4.11
CA ILE A 763 -27.00 -17.03 -2.85
C ILE A 763 -25.49 -16.96 -3.05
N PHE A 764 -24.95 -17.89 -3.84
CA PHE A 764 -23.54 -17.90 -4.19
C PHE A 764 -23.14 -16.58 -4.88
N LEU A 765 -23.90 -16.19 -5.92
CA LEU A 765 -23.63 -15.02 -6.73
C LEU A 765 -23.68 -13.73 -5.91
N HIS A 766 -24.72 -13.52 -5.09
CA HIS A 766 -24.81 -12.29 -4.31
C HIS A 766 -23.84 -12.27 -3.10
N ASN A 767 -23.41 -13.43 -2.58
CA ASN A 767 -22.37 -13.46 -1.54
C ASN A 767 -20.98 -13.16 -2.11
N VAL A 768 -20.68 -13.68 -3.30
CA VAL A 768 -19.50 -13.27 -4.08
C VAL A 768 -19.60 -11.78 -4.44
N TYR A 769 -20.81 -11.31 -4.76
CA TYR A 769 -21.10 -9.89 -5.00
C TYR A 769 -20.72 -9.09 -3.74
N ARG A 770 -21.27 -9.40 -2.57
CA ARG A 770 -20.99 -8.69 -1.31
C ARG A 770 -19.55 -8.79 -0.81
N GLY A 771 -18.74 -9.71 -1.35
CA GLY A 771 -17.33 -9.86 -1.01
C GLY A 771 -17.08 -10.75 0.21
N PHE A 772 -18.00 -11.68 0.49
CA PHE A 772 -17.79 -12.69 1.52
C PHE A 772 -16.61 -13.62 1.20
N PRO A 773 -15.97 -14.24 2.21
CA PRO A 773 -14.94 -15.24 1.98
C PRO A 773 -15.46 -16.34 1.04
N ARG A 774 -14.63 -16.78 0.09
CA ARG A 774 -14.99 -17.83 -0.88
C ARG A 774 -15.52 -19.10 -0.18
N THR A 775 -14.97 -19.43 0.98
CA THR A 775 -15.41 -20.57 1.81
C THR A 775 -16.85 -20.42 2.30
N ALA A 776 -17.28 -19.21 2.66
CA ALA A 776 -18.66 -18.94 3.09
C ALA A 776 -19.62 -18.98 1.89
N ALA A 777 -19.22 -18.41 0.74
CA ALA A 777 -20.03 -18.46 -0.48
C ALA A 777 -20.27 -19.91 -0.95
N VAL A 778 -19.22 -20.76 -0.95
CA VAL A 778 -19.34 -22.18 -1.29
C VAL A 778 -20.14 -22.95 -0.23
N GLY A 779 -19.92 -22.68 1.06
CA GLY A 779 -20.70 -23.31 2.14
C GLY A 779 -22.20 -23.00 2.01
N ASN A 780 -22.55 -21.77 1.65
CA ASN A 780 -23.92 -21.35 1.42
C ASN A 780 -24.58 -21.97 0.19
N LEU A 781 -23.80 -22.45 -0.80
CA LEU A 781 -24.33 -23.23 -1.94
C LEU A 781 -24.95 -24.56 -1.46
N PHE A 782 -24.34 -25.21 -0.47
CA PHE A 782 -24.82 -26.47 0.11
C PHE A 782 -25.84 -26.30 1.24
N ARG A 783 -26.25 -25.06 1.52
CA ARG A 783 -27.18 -24.74 2.62
C ARG A 783 -28.48 -25.52 2.55
N ALA A 784 -29.06 -25.67 1.36
CA ALA A 784 -30.34 -26.34 1.18
C ALA A 784 -30.30 -27.80 1.66
N VAL A 785 -29.23 -28.53 1.33
CA VAL A 785 -29.05 -29.94 1.75
C VAL A 785 -28.91 -30.05 3.27
N LEU A 786 -28.13 -29.15 3.88
CA LEU A 786 -27.90 -29.14 5.33
C LEU A 786 -29.14 -28.67 6.13
N ALA A 787 -30.06 -27.94 5.51
CA ALA A 787 -31.28 -27.44 6.15
C ALA A 787 -32.35 -28.52 6.33
N ILE A 788 -32.39 -29.55 5.48
CA ILE A 788 -33.38 -30.63 5.52
C ILE A 788 -33.48 -31.31 6.89
N PRO A 789 -32.39 -31.83 7.49
CA PRO A 789 -32.48 -32.48 8.80
C PRO A 789 -32.90 -31.51 9.91
N VAL A 790 -32.50 -30.24 9.82
CA VAL A 790 -32.86 -29.20 10.80
C VAL A 790 -34.35 -28.85 10.69
N ALA A 791 -34.89 -28.75 9.47
CA ALA A 791 -36.30 -28.47 9.23
C ALA A 791 -37.19 -29.61 9.76
N SER A 792 -36.79 -30.87 9.52
CA SER A 792 -37.47 -32.04 10.06
C SER A 792 -37.49 -32.05 11.60
N LEU A 793 -36.37 -31.69 12.24
CA LEU A 793 -36.28 -31.55 13.70
C LEU A 793 -37.21 -30.45 14.22
N TYR A 794 -37.20 -29.26 13.61
CA TYR A 794 -38.08 -28.15 14.01
C TYR A 794 -39.55 -28.49 13.84
N HIS A 795 -39.91 -29.13 12.72
CA HIS A 795 -41.28 -29.59 12.48
C HIS A 795 -41.73 -30.58 13.56
N SER A 796 -40.89 -31.56 13.90
CA SER A 796 -41.18 -32.56 14.93
C SER A 796 -41.33 -31.96 16.33
N LEU A 797 -40.49 -31.00 16.70
CA LEU A 797 -40.56 -30.28 17.97
C LEU A 797 -41.82 -29.43 18.08
N LEU A 798 -42.15 -28.67 17.04
CA LEU A 798 -43.35 -27.83 17.02
C LEU A 798 -44.63 -28.68 17.05
N TRP A 799 -44.64 -29.82 16.36
CA TRP A 799 -45.72 -30.80 16.44
C TRP A 799 -45.97 -31.26 17.88
N GLN A 800 -44.91 -31.63 18.62
CA GLN A 800 -45.01 -32.04 20.02
C GLN A 800 -45.47 -30.90 20.94
N ILE A 801 -44.94 -29.68 20.75
CA ILE A 801 -45.33 -28.51 21.55
C ILE A 801 -46.82 -28.20 21.35
N LEU A 802 -47.31 -28.25 20.11
CA LEU A 802 -48.71 -27.95 19.80
C LEU A 802 -49.66 -29.00 20.42
N LEU A 803 -49.29 -30.27 20.37
CA LEU A 803 -50.00 -31.34 21.08
C LEU A 803 -50.02 -31.10 22.60
N TRP A 804 -48.89 -30.69 23.19
CA TRP A 804 -48.79 -30.39 24.61
C TRP A 804 -49.59 -29.14 25.03
N SER A 805 -49.76 -28.18 24.13
CA SER A 805 -50.59 -26.99 24.34
C SER A 805 -52.10 -27.24 24.14
N GLY A 806 -52.52 -28.47 23.85
CA GLY A 806 -53.94 -28.85 23.73
C GLY A 806 -54.58 -28.59 22.37
N VAL A 807 -53.78 -28.41 21.30
CA VAL A 807 -54.30 -28.24 19.93
C VAL A 807 -54.64 -29.62 19.35
N ALA A 808 -55.92 -29.85 19.03
CA ALA A 808 -56.44 -31.15 18.57
C ALA A 808 -55.93 -31.55 17.17
N ASP A 809 -55.67 -30.58 16.30
CA ASP A 809 -55.06 -30.81 14.98
C ASP A 809 -53.88 -29.85 14.74
N PRO A 810 -52.64 -30.26 15.09
CA PRO A 810 -51.45 -29.50 14.79
C PRO A 810 -51.20 -29.33 13.27
N GLY A 811 -51.73 -30.22 12.44
CA GLY A 811 -51.53 -30.23 10.99
C GLY A 811 -52.10 -28.99 10.30
N PHE A 812 -53.26 -28.50 10.77
CA PHE A 812 -53.89 -27.28 10.27
C PHE A 812 -52.96 -26.05 10.31
N TYR A 813 -52.14 -25.92 11.36
CA TYR A 813 -51.19 -24.81 11.49
C TYR A 813 -49.80 -25.12 10.91
N LEU A 814 -49.35 -26.38 11.01
CA LEU A 814 -47.99 -26.76 10.62
C LEU A 814 -47.81 -26.96 9.11
N ILE A 815 -48.84 -27.37 8.37
CA ILE A 815 -48.76 -27.58 6.93
C ILE A 815 -48.56 -26.23 6.19
N PRO A 816 -49.38 -25.19 6.41
CA PRO A 816 -49.14 -23.87 5.82
C PRO A 816 -47.85 -23.20 6.34
N SER A 817 -47.44 -23.54 7.56
CA SER A 817 -46.21 -22.99 8.18
C SER A 817 -44.94 -23.74 7.78
N ALA A 818 -45.03 -24.82 6.98
CA ALA A 818 -43.87 -25.62 6.58
C ALA A 818 -42.81 -24.78 5.86
N THR A 819 -43.23 -23.81 5.04
CA THR A 819 -42.34 -22.86 4.34
C THR A 819 -41.58 -21.98 5.33
N VAL A 820 -42.24 -21.51 6.39
CA VAL A 820 -41.63 -20.69 7.45
C VAL A 820 -40.65 -21.52 8.29
N ILE A 821 -41.00 -22.77 8.61
CA ILE A 821 -40.13 -23.71 9.34
C ILE A 821 -38.88 -24.02 8.52
N SER A 822 -39.04 -24.30 7.22
CA SER A 822 -37.93 -24.56 6.29
C SER A 822 -37.01 -23.34 6.15
N LYS A 823 -37.58 -22.13 6.06
CA LYS A 823 -36.81 -20.87 6.04
C LYS A 823 -36.02 -20.67 7.33
N CYS A 824 -36.64 -20.89 8.50
CA CYS A 824 -35.99 -20.77 9.80
C CYS A 824 -34.82 -21.77 9.95
N ALA A 825 -35.02 -23.02 9.54
CA ALA A 825 -33.99 -24.05 9.54
C ALA A 825 -32.81 -23.69 8.62
N SER A 826 -33.10 -23.25 7.39
CA SER A 826 -32.09 -22.80 6.43
C SER A 826 -31.28 -21.62 6.94
N ASP A 827 -31.93 -20.63 7.55
CA ASP A 827 -31.27 -19.46 8.14
C ASP A 827 -30.45 -19.80 9.39
N THR A 828 -30.85 -20.81 10.17
CA THR A 828 -30.04 -21.34 11.29
C THR A 828 -28.73 -21.93 10.76
N VAL A 829 -28.80 -22.76 9.72
CA VAL A 829 -27.60 -23.31 9.05
C VAL A 829 -26.74 -22.19 8.48
N ALA A 830 -27.36 -21.18 7.86
CA ALA A 830 -26.65 -20.03 7.32
C ALA A 830 -25.96 -19.21 8.42
N ALA A 831 -26.57 -19.04 9.59
CA ALA A 831 -25.97 -18.36 10.74
C ALA A 831 -24.72 -19.11 11.24
N LEU A 832 -24.76 -20.45 11.22
CA LEU A 832 -23.64 -21.30 11.61
C LEU A 832 -22.49 -21.24 10.60
N ILE A 833 -22.77 -21.38 9.30
CA ILE A 833 -21.75 -21.38 8.23
C ILE A 833 -21.04 -20.02 8.18
N GLU A 834 -21.79 -18.93 8.08
CA GLU A 834 -21.19 -17.60 7.99
C GLU A 834 -20.62 -17.15 9.33
N GLY A 835 -21.28 -17.50 10.45
CA GLY A 835 -20.76 -17.26 11.79
C GLY A 835 -19.38 -17.90 11.94
N PHE A 836 -19.21 -19.16 11.57
CA PHE A 836 -17.92 -19.85 11.62
C PHE A 836 -16.86 -19.22 10.68
N ALA A 837 -17.25 -18.78 9.49
CA ALA A 837 -16.35 -18.11 8.56
C ALA A 837 -15.83 -16.77 9.10
N ASP A 838 -16.73 -15.91 9.59
CA ASP A 838 -16.38 -14.62 10.22
C ASP A 838 -15.55 -14.86 11.48
N SER A 839 -15.90 -15.88 12.25
CA SER A 839 -15.19 -16.30 13.45
C SER A 839 -13.76 -16.77 13.13
N ARG A 840 -13.52 -17.46 12.01
CA ARG A 840 -12.16 -17.81 11.54
C ARG A 840 -11.39 -16.57 11.10
N MET A 841 -12.04 -15.64 10.41
CA MET A 841 -11.43 -14.36 10.02
C MET A 841 -10.96 -13.58 11.24
N ASN A 842 -11.80 -13.48 12.27
CA ASN A 842 -11.46 -12.84 13.54
C ASN A 842 -10.22 -13.47 14.19
N ILE A 843 -10.17 -14.81 14.31
CA ILE A 843 -8.96 -15.50 14.85
C ILE A 843 -7.72 -15.17 14.02
N ARG A 844 -7.82 -15.21 12.69
CA ARG A 844 -6.69 -14.92 11.80
C ARG A 844 -6.15 -13.52 12.03
N MET A 845 -7.03 -12.51 12.13
CA MET A 845 -6.63 -11.14 12.43
C MET A 845 -5.93 -11.03 13.79
N ARG A 846 -6.50 -11.66 14.83
CA ARG A 846 -5.89 -11.61 16.17
C ARG A 846 -4.56 -12.34 16.27
N ARG A 847 -4.38 -13.41 15.49
CA ARG A 847 -3.08 -14.08 15.40
C ARG A 847 -2.01 -13.13 14.86
N LEU A 848 -2.34 -12.29 13.87
CA LEU A 848 -1.42 -11.29 13.34
C LEU A 848 -1.09 -10.20 14.38
N ASP A 849 -2.11 -9.68 15.08
CA ASP A 849 -1.91 -8.66 16.13
C ASP A 849 -0.97 -9.18 17.24
N TYR A 850 -1.25 -10.38 17.76
CA TYR A 850 -0.41 -10.98 18.81
C TYR A 850 0.97 -11.39 18.29
N GLN A 851 1.10 -11.82 17.03
CA GLN A 851 2.40 -12.20 16.47
C GLN A 851 3.35 -11.02 16.39
N SER A 852 2.84 -9.83 16.02
CA SER A 852 3.60 -8.58 16.07
C SER A 852 4.12 -8.29 17.48
N LYS A 853 3.25 -8.41 18.48
CA LYS A 853 3.60 -8.15 19.89
C LYS A 853 4.52 -9.18 20.52
N LEU A 854 4.31 -10.47 20.24
CA LEU A 854 5.19 -11.52 20.72
C LEU A 854 6.61 -11.38 20.16
N ARG A 855 6.76 -11.06 18.87
CA ARG A 855 8.08 -10.76 18.28
C ARG A 855 8.75 -9.61 19.01
N SER A 856 8.05 -8.48 19.17
CA SER A 856 8.58 -7.34 19.92
C SER A 856 9.00 -7.71 21.35
N VAL A 857 8.23 -8.55 22.06
CA VAL A 857 8.60 -9.03 23.40
C VAL A 857 9.87 -9.88 23.38
N PHE A 858 10.01 -10.82 22.43
CA PHE A 858 11.18 -11.69 22.34
C PHE A 858 12.44 -10.95 21.85
N ASP A 859 12.29 -10.02 20.91
CA ASP A 859 13.39 -9.16 20.47
C ASP A 859 13.88 -8.28 21.63
N SER A 860 12.93 -7.69 22.38
CA SER A 860 13.24 -6.90 23.59
C SER A 860 13.91 -7.74 24.67
N TYR A 861 13.47 -8.99 24.85
CA TYR A 861 14.08 -9.92 25.78
C TYR A 861 15.51 -10.27 25.38
N THR A 862 15.76 -10.52 24.09
CA THR A 862 17.09 -10.78 23.56
C THR A 862 18.04 -9.62 23.83
N LEU A 863 17.61 -8.38 23.57
CA LEU A 863 18.39 -7.19 23.90
C LEU A 863 18.63 -7.04 25.40
N LEU A 864 17.63 -7.35 26.24
CA LEU A 864 17.77 -7.28 27.69
C LEU A 864 18.82 -8.28 28.22
N GLU A 865 18.80 -9.52 27.73
CA GLU A 865 19.79 -10.56 28.06
C GLU A 865 21.20 -10.19 27.57
N LEU A 866 21.32 -9.59 26.38
CA LEU A 866 22.61 -9.11 25.87
C LEU A 866 23.20 -7.98 26.73
N MET A 867 22.36 -7.10 27.29
CA MET A 867 22.81 -6.02 28.18
C MET A 867 23.14 -6.50 29.60
N PHE A 868 22.45 -7.53 30.08
CA PHE A 868 22.59 -8.04 31.45
C PHE A 868 22.86 -9.56 31.49
N PRO A 869 23.96 -10.05 30.88
CA PRO A 869 24.19 -11.48 30.69
C PRO A 869 24.40 -12.29 31.98
N GLN A 870 24.67 -11.61 33.11
CA GLN A 870 24.95 -12.23 34.40
C GLN A 870 23.76 -12.16 35.37
N GLU A 871 22.70 -11.43 35.03
CA GLU A 871 21.54 -11.22 35.90
C GLU A 871 20.27 -11.77 35.23
N ASP A 872 19.33 -12.27 36.04
CA ASP A 872 17.98 -12.58 35.55
C ASP A 872 17.17 -11.27 35.42
N ALA A 873 17.52 -10.50 34.39
CA ALA A 873 17.09 -9.12 34.19
C ALA A 873 15.57 -9.02 34.01
N LEU A 874 14.93 -10.03 33.44
CA LEU A 874 13.47 -10.09 33.28
C LEU A 874 12.76 -10.23 34.64
N ASN A 875 13.31 -11.04 35.55
CA ASN A 875 12.80 -11.14 36.92
C ASN A 875 13.06 -9.86 37.74
N CYS A 876 14.18 -9.17 37.50
CA CYS A 876 14.44 -7.85 38.09
C CYS A 876 13.42 -6.80 37.59
N LEU A 877 13.11 -6.80 36.30
CA LEU A 877 12.15 -5.90 35.66
C LEU A 877 10.71 -6.05 36.21
N ALA A 878 10.34 -7.25 36.66
CA ALA A 878 9.04 -7.56 37.26
C ALA A 878 8.88 -7.03 38.70
N ARG A 879 9.97 -6.67 39.39
CA ARG A 879 9.93 -6.18 40.78
C ARG A 879 9.63 -4.66 40.85
N PRO A 880 9.09 -4.16 41.98
CA PRO A 880 8.93 -2.71 42.19
C PRO A 880 10.28 -1.98 42.08
N GLY A 881 10.33 -0.87 41.33
CA GLY A 881 11.57 -0.14 41.03
C GLY A 881 12.33 -0.62 39.79
N GLY A 882 11.85 -1.66 39.11
CA GLY A 882 12.36 -2.09 37.80
C GLY A 882 13.85 -2.40 37.77
N LEU A 883 14.55 -1.88 36.76
CA LEU A 883 16.02 -2.01 36.62
C LEU A 883 16.80 -1.04 37.53
N LYS A 884 16.11 -0.21 38.33
CA LYS A 884 16.71 0.78 39.26
C LYS A 884 17.71 1.74 38.58
N GLY A 885 17.48 2.08 37.30
CA GLY A 885 18.36 2.95 36.53
C GLY A 885 19.69 2.32 36.07
N ARG A 886 19.89 1.01 36.28
CA ARG A 886 21.04 0.27 35.73
C ARG A 886 20.90 0.15 34.21
N GLY A 887 22.00 0.28 33.47
CA GLY A 887 22.01 0.18 32.00
C GLY A 887 21.60 1.45 31.25
N GLY A 888 21.50 2.60 31.93
CA GLY A 888 21.34 3.91 31.28
C GLY A 888 20.00 4.11 30.55
N PRO A 889 19.94 5.01 29.54
CA PRO A 889 18.71 5.37 28.85
C PRO A 889 18.14 4.23 27.98
N GLU A 890 18.98 3.33 27.48
CA GLU A 890 18.52 2.17 26.68
C GLU A 890 17.74 1.16 27.51
N ALA A 891 18.19 0.88 28.74
CA ALA A 891 17.48 0.02 29.68
C ALA A 891 16.09 0.58 30.06
N GLN A 892 15.99 1.90 30.28
CA GLN A 892 14.69 2.57 30.53
C GLN A 892 13.75 2.47 29.32
N LYS A 893 14.29 2.59 28.11
CA LYS A 893 13.50 2.43 26.86
C LYS A 893 12.98 0.99 26.70
N LEU A 894 13.81 0.00 27.01
CA LEU A 894 13.41 -1.42 27.02
C LEU A 894 12.32 -1.69 28.06
N GLU A 895 12.46 -1.15 29.27
CA GLU A 895 11.46 -1.24 30.32
C GLU A 895 10.11 -0.66 29.90
N ARG A 896 10.12 0.54 29.31
CA ARG A 896 8.92 1.15 28.73
C ARG A 896 8.30 0.28 27.62
N THR A 897 9.13 -0.36 26.79
CA THR A 897 8.68 -1.25 25.71
C THR A 897 7.95 -2.49 26.25
N PHE A 898 8.45 -3.09 27.34
CA PHE A 898 7.75 -4.20 28.01
C PHE A 898 6.41 -3.78 28.59
N ILE A 899 6.33 -2.60 29.23
CA ILE A 899 5.06 -2.05 29.76
C ILE A 899 4.05 -1.87 28.63
N VAL A 900 4.45 -1.25 27.53
CA VAL A 900 3.60 -0.99 26.37
C VAL A 900 3.09 -2.29 25.75
N ASN A 901 3.98 -3.25 25.50
CA ASN A 901 3.60 -4.54 24.95
C ASN A 901 2.60 -5.27 25.85
N ALA A 902 2.80 -5.26 27.17
CA ALA A 902 1.89 -5.89 28.11
C ALA A 902 0.52 -5.19 28.18
N LEU A 903 0.49 -3.85 28.15
CA LEU A 903 -0.76 -3.07 28.11
C LEU A 903 -1.57 -3.34 26.86
N ASP A 904 -0.92 -3.41 25.70
CA ASP A 904 -1.58 -3.74 24.44
C ASP A 904 -2.14 -5.16 24.44
N MET A 905 -1.35 -6.13 24.90
CA MET A 905 -1.80 -7.52 25.00
C MET A 905 -2.96 -7.68 25.98
N MET A 906 -2.98 -6.91 27.07
CA MET A 906 -4.12 -6.84 27.99
C MET A 906 -5.36 -6.23 27.31
N TYR A 907 -5.20 -5.16 26.54
CA TYR A 907 -6.31 -4.56 25.80
C TYR A 907 -6.89 -5.54 24.77
N LEU A 908 -6.03 -6.15 23.94
CA LEU A 908 -6.41 -7.15 22.95
C LEU A 908 -7.22 -8.29 23.59
N TRP A 909 -6.81 -8.75 24.77
CA TRP A 909 -7.45 -9.86 25.49
C TRP A 909 -8.92 -9.61 25.86
N TYR A 910 -9.30 -8.36 26.17
CA TYR A 910 -10.64 -8.02 26.65
C TYR A 910 -11.55 -7.38 25.60
N TYR A 911 -11.01 -6.56 24.68
CA TYR A 911 -11.82 -5.78 23.74
C TYR A 911 -11.90 -6.40 22.34
N GLN A 912 -10.92 -7.20 21.92
CA GLN A 912 -10.91 -7.71 20.56
C GLN A 912 -11.60 -9.08 20.42
N PRO A 913 -12.41 -9.28 19.35
CA PRO A 913 -13.20 -10.50 19.18
C PRO A 913 -12.30 -11.72 18.99
N ARG A 914 -12.60 -12.80 19.73
CA ARG A 914 -11.86 -14.08 19.72
C ARG A 914 -10.37 -13.98 20.07
N ALA A 915 -9.91 -12.86 20.64
CA ALA A 915 -8.51 -12.66 20.97
C ALA A 915 -7.98 -13.71 21.97
N GLN A 916 -8.75 -14.06 23.00
CA GLN A 916 -8.34 -15.09 23.96
C GLN A 916 -8.12 -16.45 23.29
N GLU A 917 -8.94 -16.82 22.31
CA GLU A 917 -8.81 -18.11 21.61
C GLU A 917 -7.56 -18.14 20.73
N ALA A 918 -7.33 -17.06 19.97
CA ALA A 918 -6.11 -16.89 19.18
C ALA A 918 -4.85 -16.92 20.08
N PHE A 919 -4.85 -16.20 21.20
CA PHE A 919 -3.74 -16.19 22.14
C PHE A 919 -3.46 -17.58 22.72
N ARG A 920 -4.50 -18.33 23.13
CA ARG A 920 -4.35 -19.71 23.62
C ARG A 920 -3.74 -20.64 22.57
N GLN A 921 -4.14 -20.50 21.31
CA GLN A 921 -3.56 -21.28 20.21
C GLN A 921 -2.08 -20.93 20.01
N MET A 922 -1.72 -19.65 20.06
CA MET A 922 -0.32 -19.22 19.92
C MET A 922 0.57 -19.67 21.08
N VAL A 923 0.12 -19.53 22.33
CA VAL A 923 0.90 -19.96 23.50
C VAL A 923 1.17 -21.47 23.47
N ARG A 924 0.26 -22.28 22.93
CA ARG A 924 0.49 -23.73 22.73
C ARG A 924 1.64 -24.02 21.76
N THR A 925 1.89 -23.14 20.79
CA THR A 925 2.99 -23.29 19.83
C THR A 925 4.35 -22.84 20.37
N LEU A 926 4.37 -22.07 21.47
CA LEU A 926 5.61 -21.59 22.10
C LEU A 926 6.32 -22.71 22.87
N THR A 927 7.65 -22.63 22.91
CA THR A 927 8.50 -23.51 23.73
C THR A 927 8.26 -23.25 25.23
N SER A 928 8.71 -24.16 26.11
CA SER A 928 8.59 -23.95 27.56
C SER A 928 9.37 -22.72 28.05
N ALA A 929 10.51 -22.42 27.42
CA ALA A 929 11.31 -21.22 27.72
C ALA A 929 10.55 -19.95 27.32
N ASP A 930 10.05 -19.89 26.09
CA ASP A 930 9.31 -18.74 25.56
C ASP A 930 8.02 -18.46 26.35
N ARG A 931 7.33 -19.51 26.81
CA ARG A 931 6.16 -19.36 27.70
C ARG A 931 6.53 -18.72 29.02
N THR A 932 7.70 -19.05 29.57
CA THR A 932 8.19 -18.48 30.83
C THR A 932 8.53 -17.01 30.64
N VAL A 933 9.27 -16.67 29.58
CA VAL A 933 9.59 -15.28 29.20
C VAL A 933 8.32 -14.47 29.01
N LEU A 934 7.33 -15.03 28.30
CA LEU A 934 6.04 -14.37 28.08
C LEU A 934 5.31 -14.13 29.40
N ALA A 935 5.25 -15.11 30.30
CA ALA A 935 4.57 -14.96 31.59
C ALA A 935 5.22 -13.89 32.46
N LEU A 936 6.55 -13.90 32.53
CA LEU A 936 7.34 -12.96 33.33
C LEU A 936 7.27 -11.53 32.76
N SER A 937 7.30 -11.37 31.44
CA SER A 937 7.16 -10.05 30.81
C SER A 937 5.81 -9.39 31.10
N GLN A 938 4.75 -10.17 31.34
CA GLN A 938 3.44 -9.61 31.73
C GLN A 938 3.36 -9.16 33.20
N LEU A 939 4.28 -9.62 34.07
CA LEU A 939 4.28 -9.23 35.49
C LEU A 939 4.59 -7.76 35.70
N VAL A 940 5.18 -7.10 34.70
CA VAL A 940 5.44 -5.65 34.70
C VAL A 940 4.15 -4.86 34.94
N LEU A 941 2.98 -5.37 34.52
CA LEU A 941 1.68 -4.75 34.79
C LEU A 941 1.32 -4.68 36.29
N MET A 942 1.99 -5.43 37.16
CA MET A 942 1.78 -5.36 38.61
C MET A 942 2.40 -4.10 39.23
N ARG A 943 3.24 -3.38 38.49
CA ARG A 943 3.89 -2.13 38.91
C ARG A 943 2.95 -0.95 38.78
N GLU A 944 1.91 -0.95 39.61
CA GLU A 944 0.79 0.00 39.54
C GLU A 944 1.22 1.47 39.51
N ARG A 945 2.11 1.88 40.42
CA ARG A 945 2.54 3.29 40.53
C ARG A 945 3.23 3.76 39.25
N GLU A 946 4.17 2.98 38.74
CA GLU A 946 5.01 3.36 37.60
C GLU A 946 4.24 3.30 36.29
N VAL A 947 3.40 2.28 36.09
CA VAL A 947 2.54 2.20 34.90
C VAL A 947 1.49 3.33 34.91
N SER A 948 0.91 3.65 36.07
CA SER A 948 -0.03 4.77 36.18
C SER A 948 0.66 6.10 35.92
N GLN A 949 1.87 6.29 36.46
CA GLN A 949 2.68 7.48 36.23
C GLN A 949 3.04 7.63 34.75
N LEU A 950 3.46 6.56 34.06
CA LEU A 950 3.70 6.59 32.62
C LEU A 950 2.47 7.01 31.82
N MET A 951 1.27 6.56 32.20
CA MET A 951 0.03 6.99 31.55
C MET A 951 -0.25 8.49 31.75
N VAL A 952 0.04 9.02 32.94
CA VAL A 952 -0.11 10.44 33.28
C VAL A 952 0.96 11.29 32.57
N ASP A 953 2.19 10.79 32.46
CA ASP A 953 3.33 11.43 31.80
C ASP A 953 3.19 11.44 30.26
N GLY A 954 2.06 10.94 29.72
CA GLY A 954 1.69 11.09 28.32
C GLY A 954 1.76 9.82 27.48
N LEU A 955 1.96 8.62 28.05
CA LEU A 955 2.02 7.36 27.27
C LEU A 955 0.85 7.17 26.31
N VAL A 956 -0.35 7.58 26.72
CA VAL A 956 -1.61 7.47 25.95
C VAL A 956 -2.22 8.84 25.61
N GLY A 957 -1.46 9.93 25.78
CA GLY A 957 -1.94 11.30 25.59
C GLY A 957 -2.87 11.81 26.71
N ARG A 958 -3.49 12.98 26.48
CA ARG A 958 -4.28 13.70 27.51
C ARG A 958 -5.55 12.96 27.97
N ASN A 959 -6.13 12.08 27.14
CA ASN A 959 -7.31 11.30 27.48
C ASN A 959 -6.98 9.98 28.22
N PHE A 960 -6.00 10.02 29.13
CA PHE A 960 -5.49 8.84 29.84
C PHE A 960 -6.48 8.24 30.86
N ALA A 961 -7.52 8.97 31.27
CA ALA A 961 -8.46 8.54 32.31
C ALA A 961 -9.14 7.19 32.02
N ARG A 962 -9.54 6.95 30.76
CA ARG A 962 -10.17 5.69 30.32
C ARG A 962 -9.18 4.52 30.32
N PRO A 963 -8.00 4.62 29.65
CA PRO A 963 -6.93 3.63 29.77
C PRO A 963 -6.52 3.30 31.21
N LEU A 964 -6.39 4.33 32.04
CA LEU A 964 -5.98 4.18 33.44
C LEU A 964 -7.02 3.41 34.25
N ALA A 965 -8.30 3.78 34.13
CA ALA A 965 -9.38 3.05 34.79
C ALA A 965 -9.45 1.58 34.34
N PHE A 966 -9.24 1.32 33.04
CA PHE A 966 -9.18 -0.04 32.49
C PHE A 966 -8.03 -0.85 33.10
N PHE A 967 -6.81 -0.28 33.12
CA PHE A 967 -5.63 -0.90 33.73
C PHE A 967 -5.83 -1.19 35.22
N LEU A 968 -6.35 -0.20 35.97
CA LEU A 968 -6.57 -0.33 37.41
C LEU A 968 -7.61 -1.40 37.77
N ASN A 969 -8.61 -1.61 36.93
CA ASN A 969 -9.64 -2.61 37.16
C ASN A 969 -9.19 -4.03 36.74
N LYS A 970 -8.55 -4.17 35.58
CA LYS A 970 -8.38 -5.49 34.93
C LYS A 970 -6.99 -6.13 35.01
N ARG A 971 -5.93 -5.40 35.38
CA ARG A 971 -4.55 -5.94 35.38
C ARG A 971 -4.38 -7.24 36.17
N LYS A 972 -4.94 -7.32 37.38
CA LYS A 972 -4.74 -8.48 38.29
C LYS A 972 -5.40 -9.73 37.74
N GLU A 973 -6.61 -9.61 37.19
CA GLU A 973 -7.34 -10.71 36.55
C GLU A 973 -6.61 -11.20 35.30
N TYR A 974 -6.14 -10.28 34.46
CA TYR A 974 -5.39 -10.58 33.24
C TYR A 974 -4.10 -11.34 33.51
N VAL A 975 -3.23 -10.80 34.36
CA VAL A 975 -1.92 -11.40 34.67
C VAL A 975 -2.10 -12.80 35.25
N LYS A 976 -3.07 -13.00 36.16
CA LYS A 976 -3.39 -14.34 36.69
C LYS A 976 -3.78 -15.32 35.58
N ALA A 977 -4.60 -14.89 34.62
CA ALA A 977 -5.03 -15.73 33.51
C ALA A 977 -3.89 -16.10 32.56
N VAL A 978 -3.02 -15.14 32.19
CA VAL A 978 -1.88 -15.40 31.29
C VAL A 978 -0.83 -16.27 31.97
N VAL A 979 -0.49 -15.99 33.23
CA VAL A 979 0.47 -16.82 33.99
C VAL A 979 -0.06 -18.25 34.11
N HIS A 980 -1.35 -18.44 34.42
CA HIS A 980 -1.94 -19.78 34.48
C HIS A 980 -1.87 -20.51 33.14
N LEU A 981 -2.08 -19.79 32.04
CA LEU A 981 -2.01 -20.34 30.69
C LEU A 981 -0.58 -20.78 30.31
N CYS A 982 0.43 -20.04 30.76
CA CYS A 982 1.83 -20.27 30.40
C CYS A 982 2.53 -21.29 31.31
N LYS A 983 1.92 -21.70 32.44
CA LYS A 983 2.49 -22.72 33.34
C LYS A 983 2.65 -24.06 32.61
N PRO A 984 3.85 -24.65 32.54
CA PRO A 984 4.01 -26.03 32.08
C PRO A 984 3.34 -27.00 33.09
N GLY A 985 2.82 -28.12 32.59
CA GLY A 985 2.13 -29.14 33.38
C GLY A 985 2.97 -29.74 34.55
N THR A 986 4.26 -29.44 34.60
CA THR A 986 5.22 -29.92 35.60
C THR A 986 5.45 -28.96 36.79
N ILE A 987 4.92 -27.72 36.79
CA ILE A 987 4.94 -26.84 37.99
C ILE A 987 3.61 -26.95 38.72
N ARG A 988 3.26 -28.18 39.10
CA ARG A 988 2.22 -28.47 40.11
C ARG A 988 2.83 -28.64 41.51
N ARG A 989 4.16 -28.51 41.66
CA ARG A 989 4.88 -28.82 42.92
C ARG A 989 5.93 -27.83 43.43
N MET A 990 6.16 -26.67 42.82
CA MET A 990 7.05 -25.66 43.43
C MET A 990 6.33 -24.33 43.68
N HIS A 991 6.04 -24.12 44.97
CA HIS A 991 5.80 -22.86 45.67
C HIS A 991 5.12 -21.71 44.89
N THR A 992 3.81 -21.82 44.69
CA THR A 992 2.97 -20.62 44.54
C THR A 992 1.98 -20.56 45.69
N HIS A 993 2.38 -19.92 46.81
CA HIS A 993 1.40 -19.35 47.73
C HIS A 993 1.85 -18.19 48.63
N LYS A 994 3.10 -17.69 48.57
CA LYS A 994 3.55 -16.69 49.57
C LYS A 994 4.31 -15.44 49.11
N ALA A 995 4.61 -15.22 47.83
CA ALA A 995 5.50 -14.09 47.47
C ALA A 995 4.99 -13.09 46.41
N VAL A 996 3.86 -13.31 45.74
CA VAL A 996 3.46 -12.45 44.59
C VAL A 996 2.11 -11.73 44.78
N PHE A 997 1.26 -12.21 45.68
CA PHE A 997 -0.02 -11.56 46.00
C PHE A 997 -0.01 -11.22 47.48
N GLY A 998 0.25 -9.95 47.80
CA GLY A 998 0.25 -9.42 49.16
C GLY A 998 -1.07 -9.70 49.88
N SER A 999 -0.96 -10.04 51.16
CA SER A 999 -2.06 -10.32 52.08
C SER A 999 -3.01 -9.13 52.21
N GLU A 1000 -4.29 -9.36 51.95
CA GLU A 1000 -5.36 -8.59 52.58
C GLU A 1000 -5.30 -8.88 54.09
N HIS A 1001 -4.96 -7.87 54.89
CA HIS A 1001 -5.24 -7.89 56.31
C HIS A 1001 -6.74 -7.66 56.49
N ALA A 1002 -7.45 -8.73 56.88
CA ALA A 1002 -8.69 -8.58 57.62
C ALA A 1002 -8.36 -7.89 58.94
N ARG A 1003 -9.00 -6.76 59.19
CA ARG A 1003 -9.27 -6.25 60.53
C ARG A 1003 -10.78 -6.10 60.64
N ASP A 1004 -11.29 -6.63 61.74
CA ASP A 1004 -12.67 -6.51 62.21
C ASP A 1004 -13.21 -5.09 62.18
#